data_AF-A0A4R2JJ41-F1
#
_entry.id   AF-A0A4R2JJ41-F1
#
_cell.length_a   1.000
_cell.length_b   1.000
_cell.length_c   1.000
_cell.angle_alpha   90.00
_cell.angle_beta   90.00
_cell.angle_gamma   90.00
#
_symmetry.space_group_name_H-M   'P 1'
#
loop_
_entity.id
_entity.type
_entity.pdbx_description
1 polymer ?
#
loop_
_entity_poly.entity_id
_entity_poly.type
_entity_poly.pdbx_seq_one_letter_code
_entity_poly.pdbx_strand_id
1 'polypeptide(L)'
;MVRSDEAVAAVSGLGSGPVIQELWLRPDIARPSVPTAPAADPRWYHRRLPGYAATPLYDLPELANEMGVGRLWVKHESTRFGLPSFKALGASWAAYRLVEQRVGRSLRDEWSTVEDLRALLSNHADLTLVTATDGNHGRAVARVAALFGMSAHIYVPEGTAAARIQAIRAEGARVDQTDVNYDETVRIAAATASGDRLIVSDTSWPGYEEVPGWISDGYSTMFREIQAALTESGSSFPDFVVVPVGVGALAAAAVRHFAHGPTRVIAVEPVGAECVTRSLRVAERTTVPGPQVSEMVGLNCGTPSFTTWPLLKAGLSASLVIDDSPMHDAMRRLARHGIAAGETGAAALGGLIASDHDVRELLGVSAKSSVLLLCTEGVTDPANYLAVVGTTKTKGTDMVVDIEHWQRRLRDLTEEYAVPGASFAALVDGTVHTAASGVLNVKTGVETTVDSVFQIGSISKIYTATMVLQLVDEGLLDLDAPILRYVPELQLSSPGLVDGVTVRHLLTHTSGIDGDYFFDGGRGDDSLKRFVASCLMIGLTHPVGATMSYCNAGFSLLGAIVERATFTTWDTALRNRIIDRLGLDSTATLAEDVMRFRVAHGHGLTDGKPVLAPTWALARSVGPAGGICATASDVVAFARTHLPGCDAILPETRAAQMLEPQTRIANGTGLDQRSIGLGWAISEWGGRLVHGHDGGTIGQKSFLRIVPDAGVVVCLLTNGGRTEELYRRFLGEFLADVCDLSIPPAVEPPATPVTVDEQVHVGVYERWGERLELTATEDGLRAKVTITTALSETLPDEVVEAVLVPVRENVFLTRVDDSGPWTALTFYTLADGSRYVHVDGRAARKIS
;
A
#
# COMPACT_ATOMS: atom_id res chain seq x y z
N MET A 1 51.83 2.75 20.54
CA MET A 1 52.42 1.41 20.32
C MET A 1 51.79 0.47 21.33
N VAL A 2 50.97 -0.53 21.02
CA VAL A 2 50.54 -1.20 19.78
C VAL A 2 49.12 -1.71 20.09
N ARG A 3 48.11 -1.37 19.28
CA ARG A 3 46.78 -2.05 19.18
C ARG A 3 45.83 -1.42 18.14
N SER A 4 46.29 -0.45 17.33
CA SER A 4 45.53 0.04 16.17
C SER A 4 45.71 -0.84 14.94
N ASP A 5 46.91 -1.39 14.73
CA ASP A 5 47.25 -2.02 13.45
C ASP A 5 46.90 -3.51 13.41
N GLU A 6 46.86 -4.20 14.56
CA GLU A 6 46.46 -5.61 14.63
C GLU A 6 44.93 -5.81 14.51
N ALA A 7 44.11 -4.83 14.94
CA ALA A 7 42.66 -4.90 14.78
C ALA A 7 42.24 -4.72 13.30
N VAL A 8 43.04 -4.00 12.51
CA VAL A 8 42.81 -3.79 11.07
C VAL A 8 43.31 -4.99 10.24
N ALA A 9 44.36 -5.67 10.70
CA ALA A 9 44.90 -6.85 10.01
C ALA A 9 44.05 -8.13 10.22
N ALA A 10 43.24 -8.22 11.27
CA ALA A 10 42.39 -9.40 11.51
C ALA A 10 41.11 -9.44 10.66
N VAL A 11 40.60 -8.29 10.19
CA VAL A 11 39.34 -8.20 9.43
C VAL A 11 39.53 -8.43 7.92
N SER A 12 40.75 -8.32 7.40
CA SER A 12 41.05 -8.42 5.96
C SER A 12 41.20 -9.85 5.42
N GLY A 13 40.89 -10.88 6.23
CA GLY A 13 41.18 -12.29 5.92
C GLY A 13 39.99 -13.26 5.82
N LEU A 14 38.74 -12.83 5.96
CA LEU A 14 37.61 -13.76 6.16
C LEU A 14 36.39 -13.44 5.27
N GLY A 15 36.20 -14.25 4.22
CA GLY A 15 34.89 -14.62 3.67
C GLY A 15 34.01 -13.56 2.99
N SER A 16 33.14 -14.00 2.09
CA SER A 16 32.27 -13.19 1.23
C SER A 16 30.99 -12.67 1.91
N GLY A 17 31.08 -12.18 3.16
CA GLY A 17 29.96 -11.59 3.90
C GLY A 17 29.98 -10.05 3.89
N PRO A 18 28.91 -9.36 4.32
CA PRO A 18 28.93 -7.91 4.54
C PRO A 18 29.79 -7.58 5.78
N VAL A 19 30.93 -6.91 5.60
CA VAL A 19 31.96 -6.72 6.64
C VAL A 19 32.02 -5.25 7.10
N ILE A 20 32.24 -5.01 8.40
CA ILE A 20 32.68 -3.69 8.91
C ILE A 20 33.99 -3.30 8.22
N GLN A 21 33.96 -2.21 7.45
CA GLN A 21 35.13 -1.73 6.73
C GLN A 21 36.15 -1.08 7.67
N GLU A 22 35.65 -0.44 8.73
CA GLU A 22 36.49 0.19 9.73
C GLU A 22 35.79 0.25 11.10
N LEU A 23 36.55 -0.12 12.13
CA LEU A 23 36.13 -0.10 13.53
C LEU A 23 37.06 0.83 14.33
N TRP A 24 36.46 1.75 15.09
CA TRP A 24 37.14 2.46 16.17
C TRP A 24 36.53 2.07 17.52
N LEU A 25 37.39 1.75 18.48
CA LEU A 25 37.01 1.48 19.86
C LEU A 25 37.65 2.53 20.76
N ARG A 26 36.90 3.00 21.75
CA ARG A 26 37.45 3.90 22.76
C ARG A 26 38.61 3.20 23.50
N PRO A 27 39.81 3.82 23.58
CA PRO A 27 40.89 3.33 24.43
C PRO A 27 40.45 3.28 25.90
N ASP A 28 40.93 2.29 26.65
CA ASP A 28 40.63 2.10 28.07
C ASP A 28 41.27 3.20 28.94
N ILE A 29 40.66 4.39 28.91
CA ILE A 29 41.05 5.61 29.61
C ILE A 29 39.77 6.18 30.22
N ALA A 30 39.88 6.77 31.43
CA ALA A 30 38.75 7.38 32.13
C ALA A 30 37.94 8.32 31.20
N ARG A 31 36.61 8.12 31.17
CA ARG A 31 35.71 8.94 30.34
C ARG A 31 35.80 10.41 30.78
N PRO A 32 36.09 11.35 29.86
CA PRO A 32 35.98 12.76 30.16
C PRO A 32 34.56 13.11 30.61
N SER A 33 34.43 14.09 31.50
CA SER A 33 33.12 14.61 31.93
C SER A 33 32.36 15.19 30.73
N VAL A 34 31.19 14.62 30.43
CA VAL A 34 30.27 15.12 29.40
C VAL A 34 29.16 15.94 30.09
N PRO A 35 28.83 17.16 29.62
CA PRO A 35 27.67 17.92 30.11
C PRO A 35 26.35 17.17 29.86
N THR A 36 25.53 16.97 30.89
CA THR A 36 24.45 15.95 30.86
C THR A 36 23.05 16.46 30.58
N ALA A 37 22.84 17.78 30.57
CA ALA A 37 21.57 18.36 30.18
C ALA A 37 21.76 19.55 29.23
N PRO A 38 20.85 19.75 28.26
CA PRO A 38 20.71 21.02 27.54
C PRO A 38 20.41 22.16 28.50
N ALA A 39 20.73 23.39 28.12
CA ALA A 39 20.47 24.57 28.95
C ALA A 39 18.96 24.80 29.19
N ALA A 40 18.11 24.29 28.29
CA ALA A 40 16.66 24.27 28.41
C ALA A 40 16.09 22.95 27.89
N ASP A 41 15.03 22.43 28.52
CA ASP A 41 14.29 21.25 28.05
C ASP A 41 13.33 21.67 26.91
N PRO A 42 13.55 21.25 25.65
CA PRO A 42 12.69 21.66 24.54
C PRO A 42 11.33 20.95 24.51
N ARG A 43 11.07 19.97 25.38
CA ARG A 43 9.80 19.22 25.35
C ARG A 43 8.57 20.07 25.59
N TRP A 44 8.65 21.09 26.44
CA TRP A 44 7.51 21.99 26.66
C TRP A 44 7.11 22.70 25.35
N TYR A 45 8.12 23.06 24.54
CA TYR A 45 7.93 23.72 23.26
C TYR A 45 7.34 22.75 22.24
N HIS A 46 7.96 21.59 22.07
CA HIS A 46 7.48 20.58 21.13
C HIS A 46 6.03 20.15 21.42
N ARG A 47 5.65 20.01 22.70
CA ARG A 47 4.28 19.68 23.11
C ARG A 47 3.22 20.72 22.72
N ARG A 48 3.61 21.97 22.45
CA ARG A 48 2.71 23.03 21.98
C ARG A 48 2.61 23.12 20.47
N LEU A 49 3.50 22.44 19.73
CA LEU A 49 3.43 22.42 18.27
C LEU A 49 2.30 21.49 17.79
N PRO A 50 1.60 21.84 16.70
CA PRO A 50 0.53 21.02 16.15
C PRO A 50 1.08 19.65 15.72
N GLY A 51 0.31 18.60 16.02
CA GLY A 51 0.66 17.22 15.65
C GLY A 51 1.79 16.61 16.49
N TYR A 52 2.19 17.20 17.62
CA TYR A 52 3.12 16.54 18.53
C TYR A 52 2.51 15.29 19.15
N ALA A 53 3.17 14.15 18.92
CA ALA A 53 3.01 12.93 19.68
C ALA A 53 4.40 12.32 19.89
N ALA A 54 4.59 11.59 21.00
CA ALA A 54 5.78 10.78 21.17
C ALA A 54 5.75 9.66 20.12
N THR A 55 6.83 9.53 19.34
CA THR A 55 6.91 8.50 18.30
C THR A 55 7.06 7.10 18.91
N PRO A 56 6.66 6.03 18.19
CA PRO A 56 6.73 4.67 18.71
C PRO A 56 8.14 4.22 19.11
N LEU A 57 8.21 3.44 20.20
CA LEU A 57 9.36 2.64 20.58
C LEU A 57 8.95 1.17 20.49
N TYR A 58 9.32 0.50 19.40
CA TYR A 58 8.98 -0.91 19.17
C TYR A 58 9.91 -1.81 19.97
N ASP A 59 9.35 -2.84 20.61
CA ASP A 59 10.10 -3.96 21.21
C ASP A 59 9.99 -5.16 20.26
N LEU A 60 11.11 -5.63 19.73
CA LEU A 60 11.16 -6.60 18.63
C LEU A 60 11.88 -7.89 19.06
N PRO A 61 11.21 -8.80 19.77
CA PRO A 61 11.84 -10.02 20.28
C PRO A 61 12.31 -10.97 19.18
N GLU A 62 11.59 -11.03 18.05
CA GLU A 62 11.98 -11.86 16.90
C GLU A 62 13.27 -11.35 16.25
N LEU A 63 13.35 -10.04 15.99
CA LEU A 63 14.55 -9.42 15.46
C LEU A 63 15.71 -9.50 16.47
N ALA A 64 15.44 -9.40 17.77
CA ALA A 64 16.46 -9.60 18.81
C ALA A 64 17.08 -11.01 18.71
N ASN A 65 16.23 -12.03 18.53
CA ASN A 65 16.68 -13.41 18.34
C ASN A 65 17.47 -13.59 17.03
N GLU A 66 17.00 -13.00 15.91
CA GLU A 66 17.76 -12.99 14.65
C GLU A 66 19.15 -12.36 14.81
N MET A 67 19.22 -11.27 15.58
CA MET A 67 20.47 -10.57 15.85
C MET A 67 21.30 -11.20 16.97
N GLY A 68 20.82 -12.25 17.63
CA GLY A 68 21.55 -12.91 18.73
C GLY A 68 21.77 -12.00 19.95
N VAL A 69 20.82 -11.13 20.27
CA VAL A 69 20.81 -10.25 21.45
C VAL A 69 19.60 -10.54 22.33
N GLY A 70 19.65 -10.16 23.60
CA GLY A 70 18.60 -10.49 24.58
C GLY A 70 17.33 -9.66 24.42
N ARG A 71 17.47 -8.40 23.99
CA ARG A 71 16.34 -7.51 23.70
C ARG A 71 16.74 -6.44 22.69
N LEU A 72 15.82 -6.07 21.81
CA LEU A 72 16.07 -5.09 20.75
C LEU A 72 14.89 -4.14 20.66
N TRP A 73 15.17 -2.84 20.80
CA TRP A 73 14.19 -1.78 20.59
C TRP A 73 14.51 -0.94 19.37
N VAL A 74 13.48 -0.45 18.69
CA VAL A 74 13.60 0.49 17.58
C VAL A 74 12.79 1.74 17.89
N LYS A 75 13.46 2.89 18.01
CA LYS A 75 12.80 4.21 18.08
C LYS A 75 12.54 4.69 16.66
N HIS A 76 11.27 4.76 16.25
CA HIS A 76 10.88 5.00 14.86
C HIS A 76 10.41 6.44 14.64
N GLU A 77 11.21 7.25 13.93
CA GLU A 77 10.96 8.70 13.79
C GLU A 77 10.25 9.10 12.49
N SER A 78 9.63 8.15 11.78
CA SER A 78 8.97 8.35 10.48
C SER A 78 7.69 9.18 10.50
N THR A 79 7.12 9.45 11.68
CA THR A 79 5.83 10.15 11.84
C THR A 79 5.97 11.46 12.60
N ARG A 80 7.20 11.93 12.84
CA ARG A 80 7.48 13.06 13.71
C ARG A 80 6.88 14.36 13.15
N PHE A 81 5.85 14.88 13.81
CA PHE A 81 5.06 16.05 13.35
C PHE A 81 4.48 15.88 11.92
N GLY A 82 4.20 14.64 11.51
CA GLY A 82 3.75 14.34 10.14
C GLY A 82 4.85 14.47 9.08
N LEU A 83 6.12 14.57 9.49
CA LEU A 83 7.29 14.54 8.60
C LEU A 83 8.00 13.18 8.73
N PRO A 84 8.68 12.72 7.66
CA PRO A 84 9.26 11.37 7.61
C PRO A 84 10.54 11.20 8.43
N SER A 85 10.90 12.13 9.33
CA SER A 85 12.13 12.04 10.11
C SER A 85 12.14 12.91 11.38
N PHE A 86 13.11 12.65 12.25
CA PHE A 86 13.33 13.35 13.51
C PHE A 86 13.75 14.84 13.38
N LYS A 87 14.21 15.29 12.20
CA LYS A 87 14.93 16.56 12.02
C LYS A 87 14.15 17.79 12.51
N ALA A 88 12.82 17.72 12.47
CA ALA A 88 11.93 18.75 12.96
C ALA A 88 12.09 19.08 14.46
N LEU A 89 12.52 18.13 15.29
CA LEU A 89 12.81 18.39 16.71
C LEU A 89 13.95 19.42 16.87
N GLY A 90 15.01 19.30 16.07
CA GLY A 90 16.14 20.22 16.12
C GLY A 90 15.85 21.53 15.40
N ALA A 91 15.34 21.45 14.18
CA ALA A 91 15.07 22.61 13.33
C ALA A 91 14.05 23.58 13.96
N SER A 92 12.96 23.05 14.53
CA SER A 92 11.91 23.88 15.14
C SER A 92 12.43 24.60 16.39
N TRP A 93 13.12 23.88 17.28
CA TRP A 93 13.69 24.48 18.48
C TRP A 93 14.73 25.55 18.14
N ALA A 94 15.64 25.28 17.22
CA ALA A 94 16.66 26.23 16.83
C ALA A 94 16.10 27.49 16.14
N ALA A 95 15.11 27.33 15.24
CA ALA A 95 14.41 28.45 14.63
C ALA A 95 13.67 29.29 15.69
N TYR A 96 13.00 28.65 16.64
CA TYR A 96 12.31 29.34 17.74
C TYR A 96 13.30 30.19 18.57
N ARG A 97 14.47 29.64 18.91
CA ARG A 97 15.52 30.35 19.66
C ARG A 97 16.13 31.51 18.89
N LEU A 98 16.34 31.34 17.58
CA LEU A 98 16.78 32.42 16.69
C LEU A 98 15.77 33.57 16.65
N VAL A 99 14.49 33.23 16.58
CA VAL A 99 13.42 34.23 16.59
C VAL A 99 13.34 34.95 17.95
N GLU A 100 13.46 34.25 19.07
CA GLU A 100 13.57 34.89 20.40
C GLU A 100 14.74 35.88 20.46
N GLN A 101 15.90 35.50 19.92
CA GLN A 101 17.05 36.41 19.81
C GLN A 101 16.73 37.63 18.94
N ARG A 102 16.02 37.44 17.82
CA ARG A 102 15.67 38.54 16.91
C ARG A 102 14.66 39.51 17.51
N VAL A 103 13.70 38.99 18.27
CA VAL A 103 12.70 39.78 19.02
C VAL A 103 13.33 40.43 20.26
N GLY A 104 14.44 39.91 20.77
CA GLY A 104 15.21 40.48 21.87
C GLY A 104 14.66 40.17 23.27
N ARG A 105 13.78 39.16 23.39
CA ARG A 105 13.20 38.71 24.67
C ARG A 105 12.68 37.27 24.55
N SER A 106 12.49 36.62 25.70
CA SER A 106 11.86 35.29 25.77
C SER A 106 10.39 35.38 25.39
N LEU A 107 9.92 34.46 24.54
CA LEU A 107 8.52 34.35 24.11
C LEU A 107 7.76 33.23 24.84
N ARG A 108 8.46 32.44 25.67
CA ARG A 108 7.96 31.19 26.28
C ARG A 108 6.58 31.28 26.93
N ASP A 109 6.27 32.38 27.60
CA ASP A 109 5.05 32.54 28.39
C ASP A 109 3.95 33.34 27.65
N GLU A 110 4.16 33.67 26.38
CA GLU A 110 3.29 34.58 25.61
C GLU A 110 2.41 33.87 24.57
N TRP A 111 2.64 32.58 24.33
CA TRP A 111 1.88 31.81 23.37
C TRP A 111 1.59 30.40 23.90
N SER A 112 0.39 29.91 23.62
CA SER A 112 0.00 28.53 23.96
C SER A 112 -0.23 27.68 22.71
N THR A 113 -0.66 28.31 21.61
CA THR A 113 -0.84 27.66 20.31
C THR A 113 0.10 28.24 19.24
N VAL A 114 0.22 27.55 18.11
CA VAL A 114 1.04 28.05 17.00
C VAL A 114 0.44 29.30 16.35
N GLU A 115 -0.89 29.47 16.43
CA GLU A 115 -1.58 30.68 15.98
C GLU A 115 -1.20 31.89 16.84
N ASP A 116 -1.12 31.72 18.17
CA ASP A 116 -0.63 32.76 19.08
C ASP A 116 0.81 33.15 18.72
N LEU A 117 1.68 32.15 18.50
CA LEU A 117 3.06 32.38 18.12
C LEU A 117 3.14 33.12 16.78
N ARG A 118 2.38 32.70 15.76
CA ARG A 118 2.34 33.38 14.46
C ARG A 118 1.85 34.82 14.59
N ALA A 119 0.85 35.08 15.44
CA ALA A 119 0.37 36.44 15.69
C ALA A 119 1.46 37.32 16.34
N LEU A 120 2.19 36.80 17.32
CA LEU A 120 3.35 37.48 17.93
C LEU A 120 4.45 37.79 16.91
N LEU A 121 4.62 36.91 15.91
CA LEU A 121 5.65 37.03 14.88
C LEU A 121 5.18 37.79 13.62
N SER A 122 3.97 38.33 13.60
CA SER A 122 3.40 39.02 12.42
C SER A 122 4.26 40.19 11.91
N ASN A 123 4.91 40.93 12.80
CA ASN A 123 5.85 42.02 12.44
C ASN A 123 7.22 41.52 11.95
N HIS A 124 7.43 40.21 11.91
CA HIS A 124 8.64 39.52 11.49
C HIS A 124 8.37 38.53 10.35
N ALA A 125 7.23 38.65 9.67
CA ALA A 125 6.86 37.79 8.54
C ALA A 125 7.77 37.98 7.31
N ASP A 126 8.54 39.07 7.27
CA ASP A 126 9.58 39.36 6.27
C ASP A 126 10.83 38.49 6.45
N LEU A 127 11.02 37.88 7.62
CA LEU A 127 12.14 36.99 7.86
C LEU A 127 12.06 35.73 6.99
N THR A 128 13.22 35.30 6.50
CA THR A 128 13.40 34.07 5.74
C THR A 128 14.31 33.11 6.49
N LEU A 129 13.84 31.89 6.75
CA LEU A 129 14.69 30.81 7.25
C LEU A 129 15.48 30.20 6.09
N VAL A 130 16.79 30.05 6.28
CA VAL A 130 17.70 29.60 5.23
C VAL A 130 18.51 28.40 5.70
N THR A 131 18.63 27.37 4.87
CA THR A 131 19.53 26.26 5.16
C THR A 131 20.01 25.55 3.88
N ALA A 132 21.08 24.77 4.01
CA ALA A 132 21.48 23.79 3.02
C ALA A 132 21.06 22.40 3.51
N THR A 133 20.63 21.53 2.60
CA THR A 133 20.18 20.17 2.94
C THR A 133 20.38 19.23 1.76
N ASP A 134 20.53 17.95 2.07
CA ASP A 134 20.45 16.82 1.14
C ASP A 134 19.07 16.10 1.22
N GLY A 135 18.22 16.51 2.16
CA GLY A 135 16.85 16.02 2.31
C GLY A 135 16.12 16.59 3.52
N ASN A 136 16.07 15.81 4.61
CA ASN A 136 15.14 16.00 5.72
C ASN A 136 15.29 17.31 6.51
N HIS A 137 16.51 17.83 6.68
CA HIS A 137 16.74 19.03 7.49
C HIS A 137 16.07 20.26 6.87
N GLY A 138 16.27 20.48 5.58
CA GLY A 138 15.63 21.60 4.87
C GLY A 138 14.11 21.45 4.75
N ARG A 139 13.59 20.22 4.64
CA ARG A 139 12.13 19.99 4.71
C ARG A 139 11.57 20.39 6.08
N ALA A 140 12.26 20.04 7.15
CA ALA A 140 11.90 20.45 8.50
C ALA A 140 11.95 21.97 8.68
N VAL A 141 13.00 22.64 8.19
CA VAL A 141 13.10 24.12 8.22
C VAL A 141 11.97 24.77 7.43
N ALA A 142 11.62 24.22 6.25
CA ALA A 142 10.50 24.70 5.44
C ALA A 142 9.15 24.60 6.18
N ARG A 143 8.84 23.44 6.79
CA ARG A 143 7.64 23.27 7.61
C ARG A 143 7.60 24.25 8.77
N VAL A 144 8.73 24.47 9.45
CA VAL A 144 8.82 25.40 10.59
C VAL A 144 8.59 26.85 10.16
N ALA A 145 9.16 27.27 9.01
CA ALA A 145 8.89 28.61 8.47
C ALA A 145 7.39 28.82 8.24
N ALA A 146 6.70 27.83 7.65
CA ALA A 146 5.25 27.89 7.45
C ALA A 146 4.46 27.96 8.78
N LEU A 147 4.89 27.25 9.82
CA LEU A 147 4.29 27.36 11.16
C LEU A 147 4.44 28.78 11.71
N PHE A 148 5.61 29.41 11.55
CA PHE A 148 5.87 30.76 12.04
C PHE A 148 5.28 31.88 11.17
N GLY A 149 4.76 31.55 9.98
CA GLY A 149 4.29 32.55 9.01
C GLY A 149 5.43 33.28 8.30
N MET A 150 6.58 32.62 8.15
CA MET A 150 7.81 33.13 7.52
C MET A 150 8.09 32.42 6.19
N SER A 151 8.99 32.98 5.40
CA SER A 151 9.47 32.34 4.18
C SER A 151 10.60 31.36 4.47
N ALA A 152 10.81 30.37 3.59
CA ALA A 152 11.97 29.48 3.63
C ALA A 152 12.71 29.47 2.29
N HIS A 153 14.05 29.53 2.35
CA HIS A 153 14.94 29.39 1.19
C HIS A 153 15.94 28.26 1.45
N ILE A 154 15.79 27.16 0.72
CA ILE A 154 16.54 25.93 0.92
C ILE A 154 17.49 25.72 -0.25
N TYR A 155 18.77 25.53 0.05
CA TYR A 155 19.79 25.16 -0.94
C TYR A 155 20.00 23.65 -0.90
N VAL A 156 20.10 23.02 -2.07
CA VAL A 156 20.37 21.58 -2.18
C VAL A 156 21.58 21.35 -3.10
N PRO A 157 22.46 20.36 -2.80
CA PRO A 157 23.64 20.09 -3.63
C PRO A 157 23.28 19.46 -4.97
N GLU A 158 24.28 19.40 -5.86
CA GLU A 158 24.19 18.66 -7.11
C GLU A 158 23.81 17.18 -6.84
N GLY A 159 22.97 16.60 -7.70
CA GLY A 159 22.57 15.20 -7.57
C GLY A 159 21.46 14.92 -6.54
N THR A 160 20.96 15.93 -5.82
CA THR A 160 19.82 15.76 -4.91
C THR A 160 18.60 15.23 -5.66
N ALA A 161 18.03 14.11 -5.17
CA ALA A 161 16.90 13.44 -5.79
C ALA A 161 15.68 14.38 -5.98
N ALA A 162 15.02 14.27 -7.13
CA ALA A 162 13.88 15.12 -7.48
C ALA A 162 12.73 15.01 -6.47
N ALA A 163 12.47 13.81 -5.94
CA ALA A 163 11.45 13.57 -4.92
C ALA A 163 11.71 14.41 -3.64
N ARG A 164 12.97 14.53 -3.21
CA ARG A 164 13.34 15.33 -2.03
C ARG A 164 13.17 16.82 -2.29
N ILE A 165 13.56 17.30 -3.47
CA ILE A 165 13.35 18.70 -3.88
C ILE A 165 11.86 19.04 -3.89
N GLN A 166 11.03 18.18 -4.49
CA GLN A 166 9.58 18.36 -4.53
C GLN A 166 8.97 18.33 -3.12
N ALA A 167 9.40 17.41 -2.26
CA ALA A 167 8.93 17.32 -0.88
C ALA A 167 9.23 18.60 -0.07
N ILE A 168 10.39 19.24 -0.29
CA ILE A 168 10.72 20.53 0.34
C ILE A 168 9.84 21.65 -0.24
N ARG A 169 9.64 21.69 -1.56
CA ARG A 169 8.77 22.69 -2.23
C ARG A 169 7.32 22.59 -1.79
N ALA A 170 6.82 21.39 -1.54
CA ALA A 170 5.46 21.14 -1.05
C ALA A 170 5.20 21.76 0.33
N GLU A 171 6.24 22.04 1.10
CA GLU A 171 6.15 22.79 2.36
C GLU A 171 6.07 24.32 2.16
N GLY A 172 6.04 24.80 0.91
CA GLY A 172 5.96 26.22 0.56
C GLY A 172 7.31 26.94 0.46
N ALA A 173 8.43 26.22 0.49
CA ALA A 173 9.76 26.79 0.41
C ALA A 173 10.24 27.06 -1.03
N ARG A 174 11.06 28.11 -1.18
CA ARG A 174 11.93 28.26 -2.35
C ARG A 174 13.09 27.26 -2.24
N VAL A 175 13.37 26.55 -3.33
CA VAL A 175 14.47 25.57 -3.39
C VAL A 175 15.35 25.81 -4.61
N ASP A 176 16.62 26.14 -4.36
CA ASP A 176 17.65 26.38 -5.37
C ASP A 176 18.69 25.24 -5.30
N GLN A 177 18.92 24.56 -6.42
CA GLN A 177 19.94 23.52 -6.53
C GLN A 177 21.26 24.12 -6.98
N THR A 178 22.35 23.82 -6.27
CA THR A 178 23.70 24.26 -6.60
C THR A 178 24.43 23.22 -7.45
N ASP A 179 25.49 23.62 -8.13
CA ASP A 179 26.39 22.80 -8.96
C ASP A 179 27.62 22.27 -8.18
N VAL A 180 27.49 22.18 -6.85
CA VAL A 180 28.57 21.81 -5.93
C VAL A 180 28.10 20.77 -4.91
N ASN A 181 29.06 20.19 -4.19
CA ASN A 181 28.81 19.22 -3.12
C ASN A 181 28.20 19.86 -1.86
N TYR A 182 27.72 19.02 -0.94
CA TYR A 182 27.02 19.44 0.28
C TYR A 182 27.80 20.47 1.13
N ASP A 183 29.07 20.23 1.42
CA ASP A 183 29.89 21.13 2.25
C ASP A 183 30.04 22.53 1.62
N GLU A 184 30.09 22.62 0.28
CA GLU A 184 30.10 23.90 -0.43
C GLU A 184 28.71 24.53 -0.52
N THR A 185 27.64 23.74 -0.71
CA THR A 185 26.26 24.22 -0.63
C THR A 185 25.96 24.86 0.73
N VAL A 186 26.50 24.29 1.83
CA VAL A 186 26.42 24.89 3.17
C VAL A 186 27.09 26.27 3.20
N ARG A 187 28.27 26.43 2.58
CA ARG A 187 28.97 27.73 2.50
C ARG A 187 28.17 28.75 1.69
N ILE A 188 27.57 28.33 0.57
CA ILE A 188 26.69 29.16 -0.26
C ILE A 188 25.49 29.65 0.55
N ALA A 189 24.79 28.74 1.25
CA ALA A 189 23.65 29.09 2.09
C ALA A 189 24.05 30.06 3.21
N ALA A 190 25.17 29.78 3.90
CA ALA A 190 25.71 30.61 4.97
C ALA A 190 26.11 32.01 4.50
N ALA A 191 26.66 32.14 3.29
CA ALA A 191 27.02 33.43 2.70
C ALA A 191 25.81 34.32 2.41
N THR A 192 24.60 33.76 2.39
CA THR A 192 23.35 34.53 2.20
C THR A 192 22.77 35.10 3.50
N ALA A 193 23.46 34.94 4.64
CA ALA A 193 23.04 35.48 5.92
C ALA A 193 22.93 37.01 5.87
N SER A 194 21.80 37.55 6.33
CA SER A 194 21.53 38.99 6.41
C SER A 194 20.52 39.27 7.53
N GLY A 195 20.19 40.54 7.78
CA GLY A 195 19.30 40.93 8.88
C GLY A 195 17.87 40.36 8.80
N ASP A 196 17.46 39.95 7.61
CA ASP A 196 16.19 39.32 7.24
C ASP A 196 16.33 37.83 6.87
N ARG A 197 17.55 37.28 6.82
CA ARG A 197 17.81 35.89 6.42
C ARG A 197 18.52 35.13 7.55
N LEU A 198 17.74 34.32 8.26
CA LEU A 198 18.19 33.57 9.42
C LEU A 198 18.68 32.19 9.00
N ILE A 199 19.98 31.93 9.16
CA ILE A 199 20.55 30.61 8.86
C ILE A 199 20.13 29.62 9.95
N VAL A 200 19.64 28.45 9.55
CA VAL A 200 19.28 27.31 10.41
C VAL A 200 20.02 26.07 9.93
N SER A 201 21.32 25.98 10.17
CA SER A 201 22.16 24.84 9.75
C SER A 201 22.39 23.85 10.89
N ASP A 202 22.30 22.54 10.61
CA ASP A 202 22.60 21.46 11.57
C ASP A 202 24.10 21.12 11.67
N THR A 203 24.94 21.86 10.94
CA THR A 203 26.40 21.88 11.10
C THR A 203 26.91 23.25 11.56
N SER A 204 28.12 23.29 12.10
CA SER A 204 28.74 24.48 12.70
C SER A 204 30.07 24.81 12.03
N TRP A 205 30.45 26.08 12.06
CA TRP A 205 31.77 26.58 11.68
C TRP A 205 32.19 27.67 12.69
N PRO A 206 33.46 28.14 12.68
CA PRO A 206 33.90 29.14 13.63
C PRO A 206 33.03 30.40 13.58
N GLY A 207 32.43 30.75 14.72
CA GLY A 207 31.48 31.87 14.85
C GLY A 207 30.02 31.54 14.57
N TYR A 208 29.69 30.25 14.30
CA TYR A 208 28.33 29.76 14.16
C TYR A 208 28.16 28.42 14.89
N GLU A 209 28.20 28.46 16.22
CA GLU A 209 28.11 27.28 17.09
C GLU A 209 26.79 27.17 17.88
N GLU A 210 26.11 28.30 18.12
CA GLU A 210 24.89 28.34 18.95
C GLU A 210 23.72 27.59 18.31
N VAL A 211 23.40 27.89 17.05
CA VAL A 211 22.26 27.29 16.33
C VAL A 211 22.39 25.77 16.19
N PRO A 212 23.54 25.21 15.77
CA PRO A 212 23.76 23.76 15.77
C PRO A 212 23.68 23.15 17.18
N GLY A 213 24.11 23.91 18.20
CA GLY A 213 23.93 23.55 19.61
C GLY A 213 22.46 23.39 19.99
N TRP A 214 21.59 24.36 19.60
CA TRP A 214 20.15 24.23 19.81
C TRP A 214 19.54 23.09 19.01
N ILE A 215 19.98 22.85 17.78
CA ILE A 215 19.49 21.69 17.02
C ILE A 215 19.75 20.38 17.78
N SER A 216 20.97 20.20 18.31
CA SER A 216 21.32 19.06 19.17
C SER A 216 20.49 19.02 20.46
N ASP A 217 20.25 20.18 21.10
CA ASP A 217 19.36 20.27 22.26
C ASP A 217 17.93 19.82 21.91
N GLY A 218 17.38 20.23 20.76
CA GLY A 218 16.06 19.85 20.27
C GLY A 218 15.89 18.33 20.16
N TYR A 219 16.90 17.65 19.59
CA TYR A 219 16.96 16.19 19.47
C TYR A 219 16.91 15.46 20.83
N SER A 220 17.25 16.13 21.95
CA SER A 220 17.13 15.54 23.29
C SER A 220 15.70 15.10 23.64
N THR A 221 14.68 15.67 22.99
CA THR A 221 13.27 15.25 23.14
C THR A 221 13.08 13.77 22.85
N MET A 222 13.71 13.25 21.80
CA MET A 222 13.62 11.84 21.40
C MET A 222 14.07 10.92 22.53
N PHE A 223 15.21 11.22 23.16
CA PHE A 223 15.76 10.41 24.24
C PHE A 223 14.95 10.51 25.53
N ARG A 224 14.34 11.66 25.80
CA ARG A 224 13.39 11.81 26.91
C ARG A 224 12.11 11.00 26.68
N GLU A 225 11.64 10.88 25.45
CA GLU A 225 10.53 9.99 25.11
C GLU A 225 10.90 8.52 25.25
N ILE A 226 12.09 8.13 24.78
CA ILE A 226 12.63 6.78 25.00
C ILE A 226 12.67 6.45 26.49
N GLN A 227 13.25 7.35 27.30
CA GLN A 227 13.32 7.18 28.75
C GLN A 227 11.93 7.01 29.38
N ALA A 228 10.95 7.80 28.95
CA ALA A 228 9.58 7.68 29.44
C ALA A 228 8.95 6.32 29.10
N ALA A 229 9.07 5.88 27.84
CA ALA A 229 8.53 4.60 27.37
C ALA A 229 9.19 3.39 28.05
N LEU A 230 10.52 3.43 28.28
CA LEU A 230 11.22 2.39 29.02
C LEU A 230 10.78 2.35 30.49
N THR A 231 10.61 3.51 31.12
CA THR A 231 10.13 3.61 32.51
C THR A 231 8.70 3.06 32.63
N GLU A 232 7.82 3.43 31.71
CA GLU A 232 6.42 2.98 31.69
C GLU A 232 6.28 1.47 31.48
N SER A 233 7.14 0.89 30.65
CA SER A 233 7.19 -0.57 30.43
C SER A 233 7.94 -1.35 31.53
N GLY A 234 8.46 -0.67 32.57
CA GLY A 234 9.27 -1.30 33.61
C GLY A 234 10.62 -1.84 33.13
N SER A 235 11.12 -1.37 31.99
CA SER A 235 12.37 -1.81 31.38
C SER A 235 13.56 -1.02 31.91
N SER A 236 14.72 -1.66 32.04
CA SER A 236 15.98 -0.97 32.31
C SER A 236 16.46 -0.16 31.09
N PHE A 237 17.41 0.74 31.31
CA PHE A 237 18.14 1.37 30.20
C PHE A 237 18.86 0.32 29.34
N PRO A 238 19.01 0.58 28.04
CA PRO A 238 19.71 -0.34 27.14
C PRO A 238 21.21 -0.39 27.48
N ASP A 239 21.84 -1.55 27.25
CA ASP A 239 23.29 -1.68 27.34
C ASP A 239 23.98 -0.93 26.20
N PHE A 240 23.36 -0.94 25.02
CA PHE A 240 23.90 -0.33 23.81
C PHE A 240 22.86 0.53 23.09
N VAL A 241 23.31 1.68 22.57
CA VAL A 241 22.51 2.53 21.67
C VAL A 241 23.29 2.73 20.40
N VAL A 242 22.71 2.33 19.27
CA VAL A 242 23.33 2.46 17.95
C VAL A 242 22.72 3.66 17.24
N VAL A 243 23.58 4.60 16.84
CA VAL A 243 23.19 5.91 16.30
C VAL A 243 23.83 6.11 14.92
N PRO A 244 23.04 6.33 13.85
CA PRO A 244 23.57 6.78 12.57
C PRO A 244 24.17 8.19 12.68
N VAL A 245 25.31 8.43 12.06
CA VAL A 245 26.09 9.68 12.22
C VAL A 245 26.45 10.30 10.87
N GLY A 246 26.06 11.56 10.69
CA GLY A 246 26.62 12.48 9.69
C GLY A 246 27.49 13.54 10.39
N VAL A 247 27.00 14.78 10.45
CA VAL A 247 27.68 15.91 11.15
C VAL A 247 27.87 15.72 12.67
N GLY A 248 27.16 14.75 13.29
CA GLY A 248 27.32 14.42 14.72
C GLY A 248 26.25 14.92 15.69
N ALA A 249 25.28 15.72 15.25
CA ALA A 249 24.32 16.39 16.15
C ALA A 249 23.41 15.45 16.94
N LEU A 250 22.90 14.38 16.31
CA LEU A 250 22.06 13.37 16.97
C LEU A 250 22.88 12.51 17.94
N ALA A 251 24.08 12.06 17.52
CA ALA A 251 24.97 11.28 18.38
C ALA A 251 25.46 12.07 19.59
N ALA A 252 25.68 13.38 19.45
CA ALA A 252 26.00 14.24 20.58
C ALA A 252 24.83 14.32 21.59
N ALA A 253 23.58 14.40 21.11
CA ALA A 253 22.41 14.36 21.97
C ALA A 253 22.27 13.01 22.71
N ALA A 254 22.54 11.89 22.01
CA ALA A 254 22.58 10.56 22.62
C ALA A 254 23.66 10.48 23.71
N VAL A 255 24.89 10.90 23.39
CA VAL A 255 26.03 10.91 24.32
C VAL A 255 25.70 11.69 25.59
N ARG A 256 25.10 12.88 25.48
CA ARG A 256 24.73 13.69 26.64
C ARG A 256 23.67 12.99 27.50
N HIS A 257 22.66 12.39 26.87
CA HIS A 257 21.59 11.70 27.58
C HIS A 257 22.09 10.48 28.37
N PHE A 258 23.00 9.70 27.78
CA PHE A 258 23.52 8.46 28.38
C PHE A 258 24.83 8.63 29.17
N ALA A 259 25.31 9.86 29.35
CA ALA A 259 26.62 10.16 29.95
C ALA A 259 26.84 9.59 31.37
N HIS A 260 25.78 9.42 32.17
CA HIS A 260 25.84 8.92 33.54
C HIS A 260 25.40 7.46 33.71
N GLY A 261 25.02 6.79 32.61
CA GLY A 261 24.56 5.41 32.63
C GLY A 261 25.64 4.41 32.20
N PRO A 262 25.41 3.11 32.42
CA PRO A 262 26.27 2.05 31.87
C PRO A 262 26.15 1.95 30.34
N THR A 263 25.12 2.55 29.75
CA THR A 263 24.82 2.53 28.31
C THR A 263 26.00 3.00 27.47
N ARG A 264 26.34 2.22 26.45
CA ARG A 264 27.39 2.50 25.48
C ARG A 264 26.78 3.02 24.19
N VAL A 265 27.18 4.22 23.78
CA VAL A 265 26.75 4.83 22.50
C VAL A 265 27.71 4.40 21.40
N ILE A 266 27.18 3.79 20.34
CA ILE A 266 27.90 3.31 19.17
C ILE A 266 27.46 4.15 17.97
N ALA A 267 28.43 4.74 17.27
CA ALA A 267 28.19 5.45 16.01
C ALA A 267 28.23 4.48 14.82
N VAL A 268 27.42 4.75 13.80
CA VAL A 268 27.48 4.08 12.48
C VAL A 268 27.60 5.16 11.41
N GLU A 269 28.60 5.05 10.56
CA GLU A 269 28.87 5.94 9.43
C GLU A 269 28.99 5.13 8.13
N PRO A 270 28.63 5.71 6.97
CA PRO A 270 28.85 5.08 5.69
C PRO A 270 30.30 5.23 5.21
N VAL A 271 30.77 4.29 4.40
CA VAL A 271 32.03 4.42 3.66
C VAL A 271 31.98 5.66 2.76
N GLY A 272 33.04 6.47 2.81
CA GLY A 272 33.17 7.72 2.07
C GLY A 272 32.63 8.94 2.81
N ALA A 273 31.94 8.78 3.95
CA ALA A 273 31.48 9.88 4.80
C ALA A 273 31.79 9.67 6.30
N GLU A 274 32.77 8.83 6.62
CA GLU A 274 33.19 8.44 7.98
C GLU A 274 34.00 9.51 8.75
N CYS A 275 33.52 10.75 8.70
CA CYS A 275 34.24 11.91 9.19
C CYS A 275 34.47 11.89 10.71
N VAL A 276 33.56 11.30 11.49
CA VAL A 276 33.71 11.13 12.94
C VAL A 276 34.71 10.03 13.25
N THR A 277 34.63 8.86 12.60
CA THR A 277 35.55 7.74 12.82
C THR A 277 36.99 8.13 12.49
N ARG A 278 37.20 8.80 11.35
CA ARG A 278 38.51 9.34 10.98
C ARG A 278 39.03 10.34 12.01
N SER A 279 38.17 11.25 12.47
CA SER A 279 38.54 12.24 13.50
C SER A 279 38.90 11.58 14.84
N LEU A 280 38.19 10.51 15.24
CA LEU A 280 38.43 9.76 16.47
C LEU A 280 39.78 9.03 16.44
N ARG A 281 40.20 8.51 15.29
CA ARG A 281 41.50 7.84 15.12
C ARG A 281 42.69 8.77 15.35
N VAL A 282 42.62 10.00 14.83
CA VAL A 282 43.69 11.00 15.01
C VAL A 282 43.47 11.94 16.19
N ALA A 283 42.37 11.74 16.94
CA ALA A 283 41.94 12.56 18.07
C ALA A 283 41.76 14.06 17.75
N GLU A 284 41.55 14.40 16.48
CA GLU A 284 41.42 15.76 15.95
C GLU A 284 40.30 15.80 14.89
N ARG A 285 39.55 16.92 14.83
CA ARG A 285 38.47 17.10 13.86
C ARG A 285 39.04 17.14 12.45
N THR A 286 38.68 16.17 11.62
CA THR A 286 39.20 15.95 10.27
C THR A 286 38.07 15.98 9.25
N THR A 287 38.41 16.31 8.00
CA THR A 287 37.50 16.26 6.85
C THR A 287 37.80 15.04 5.97
N VAL A 288 36.76 14.32 5.57
CA VAL A 288 36.76 13.36 4.47
C VAL A 288 36.43 14.13 3.19
N PRO A 289 37.37 14.21 2.22
CA PRO A 289 37.12 14.91 0.96
C PRO A 289 35.95 14.31 0.19
N GLY A 290 35.11 15.16 -0.40
CA GLY A 290 33.98 14.73 -1.23
C GLY A 290 34.39 14.34 -2.67
N PRO A 291 33.44 13.86 -3.48
CA PRO A 291 32.01 13.71 -3.15
C PRO A 291 31.71 12.50 -2.26
N GLN A 292 30.79 12.66 -1.31
CA GLN A 292 30.17 11.55 -0.57
C GLN A 292 29.09 10.92 -1.45
N VAL A 293 29.11 9.60 -1.60
CA VAL A 293 28.29 8.88 -2.60
C VAL A 293 27.40 7.77 -2.03
N SER A 294 27.34 7.63 -0.70
CA SER A 294 26.50 6.60 -0.07
C SER A 294 25.01 6.88 -0.30
N GLU A 295 24.24 5.81 -0.42
CA GLU A 295 22.78 5.84 -0.46
C GLU A 295 22.15 6.31 0.86
N MET A 296 22.89 6.22 1.98
CA MET A 296 22.51 6.76 3.29
C MET A 296 22.62 8.29 3.33
N VAL A 297 21.89 8.98 2.44
CA VAL A 297 22.14 10.37 2.10
C VAL A 297 22.12 11.31 3.30
N GLY A 298 21.28 11.09 4.31
CA GLY A 298 21.27 11.92 5.53
C GLY A 298 22.55 11.84 6.39
N LEU A 299 23.48 10.96 6.02
CA LEU A 299 24.79 10.75 6.64
C LEU A 299 25.96 11.25 5.77
N ASN A 300 25.70 11.76 4.55
CA ASN A 300 26.73 12.19 3.58
C ASN A 300 27.39 13.52 4.01
N CYS A 301 28.18 13.46 5.09
CA CYS A 301 28.90 14.60 5.64
C CYS A 301 30.42 14.39 5.57
N GLY A 302 31.14 15.40 5.07
CA GLY A 302 32.60 15.36 5.02
C GLY A 302 33.27 15.73 6.35
N THR A 303 32.62 16.48 7.25
CA THR A 303 33.30 17.05 8.41
C THR A 303 32.41 17.12 9.66
N PRO A 304 32.87 16.63 10.85
CA PRO A 304 32.09 16.76 12.06
C PRO A 304 31.87 18.22 12.45
N SER A 305 30.70 18.52 13.02
CA SER A 305 30.41 19.85 13.56
C SER A 305 31.36 20.20 14.72
N PHE A 306 31.95 21.40 14.69
CA PHE A 306 32.69 22.01 15.80
C PHE A 306 31.96 21.90 17.15
N THR A 307 30.66 22.20 17.18
CA THR A 307 29.86 22.17 18.42
C THR A 307 29.73 20.75 19.00
N THR A 308 29.64 19.74 18.14
CA THR A 308 29.33 18.35 18.55
C THR A 308 30.58 17.52 18.80
N TRP A 309 31.68 17.82 18.09
CA TRP A 309 32.93 17.05 18.14
C TRP A 309 33.47 16.79 19.57
N PRO A 310 33.55 17.78 20.48
CA PRO A 310 34.03 17.53 21.84
C PRO A 310 33.20 16.48 22.60
N LEU A 311 31.89 16.45 22.37
CA LEU A 311 30.99 15.49 22.99
C LEU A 311 31.19 14.08 22.42
N LEU A 312 31.29 13.96 21.09
CA LEU A 312 31.53 12.68 20.42
C LEU A 312 32.86 12.07 20.87
N LYS A 313 33.94 12.88 20.86
CA LYS A 313 35.27 12.48 21.34
C LYS A 313 35.24 12.02 22.80
N ALA A 314 34.42 12.65 23.65
CA ALA A 314 34.31 12.30 25.07
C ALA A 314 33.41 11.09 25.35
N GLY A 315 32.33 10.88 24.57
CA GLY A 315 31.26 9.94 24.95
C GLY A 315 31.05 8.71 24.07
N LEU A 316 31.48 8.70 22.80
CA LEU A 316 31.28 7.52 21.94
C LEU A 316 32.10 6.33 22.44
N SER A 317 31.49 5.15 22.55
CA SER A 317 32.18 3.92 22.98
C SER A 317 32.82 3.19 21.81
N ALA A 318 32.20 3.28 20.64
CA ALA A 318 32.71 2.74 19.39
C ALA A 318 32.16 3.54 18.20
N SER A 319 32.81 3.39 17.05
CA SER A 319 32.34 3.89 15.75
C SER A 319 32.56 2.82 14.69
N LEU A 320 31.51 2.53 13.93
CA LEU A 320 31.44 1.50 12.89
C LEU A 320 31.31 2.16 11.53
N VAL A 321 32.11 1.72 10.56
CA VAL A 321 32.00 2.15 9.15
C VAL A 321 31.49 0.97 8.33
N ILE A 322 30.36 1.18 7.65
CA ILE A 322 29.69 0.18 6.82
C ILE A 322 29.51 0.68 5.40
N ASP A 323 29.53 -0.22 4.43
CA ASP A 323 28.99 0.08 3.09
C ASP A 323 27.44 0.05 3.11
N ASP A 324 26.82 0.27 1.95
CA ASP A 324 25.36 0.35 1.82
C ASP A 324 24.67 -1.03 1.89
N SER A 325 25.40 -2.14 1.75
CA SER A 325 24.81 -3.49 1.66
C SER A 325 24.15 -3.98 2.97
N PRO A 326 24.79 -3.89 4.16
CA PRO A 326 24.14 -4.20 5.43
C PRO A 326 22.92 -3.32 5.71
N MET A 327 22.95 -2.07 5.23
CA MET A 327 21.82 -1.15 5.36
C MET A 327 20.62 -1.65 4.54
N HIS A 328 20.83 -2.17 3.32
CA HIS A 328 19.76 -2.80 2.54
C HIS A 328 19.15 -4.03 3.23
N ASP A 329 19.96 -4.92 3.84
CA ASP A 329 19.42 -6.05 4.63
C ASP A 329 18.63 -5.54 5.84
N ALA A 330 19.10 -4.49 6.50
CA ALA A 330 18.39 -3.85 7.59
C ALA A 330 17.03 -3.28 7.17
N MET A 331 16.95 -2.59 6.02
CA MET A 331 15.66 -2.09 5.48
C MET A 331 14.67 -3.23 5.30
N ARG A 332 15.10 -4.35 4.70
CA ARG A 332 14.25 -5.54 4.49
C ARG A 332 13.79 -6.17 5.81
N ARG A 333 14.68 -6.29 6.80
CA ARG A 333 14.33 -6.85 8.12
C ARG A 333 13.36 -5.97 8.89
N LEU A 334 13.58 -4.66 8.91
CA LEU A 334 12.67 -3.73 9.55
C LEU A 334 11.28 -3.77 8.90
N ALA A 335 11.23 -3.83 7.56
CA ALA A 335 9.98 -3.95 6.82
C ALA A 335 9.20 -5.24 7.17
N ARG A 336 9.90 -6.38 7.33
CA ARG A 336 9.28 -7.65 7.80
C ARG A 336 8.64 -7.56 9.18
N HIS A 337 9.09 -6.61 10.01
CA HIS A 337 8.51 -6.33 11.33
C HIS A 337 7.57 -5.11 11.32
N GLY A 338 7.08 -4.69 10.15
CA GLY A 338 6.13 -3.59 10.01
C GLY A 338 6.73 -2.19 10.21
N ILE A 339 8.06 -2.07 10.17
CA ILE A 339 8.78 -0.80 10.31
C ILE A 339 9.33 -0.38 8.95
N ALA A 340 8.64 0.54 8.27
CA ALA A 340 9.15 1.16 7.06
C ALA A 340 10.27 2.15 7.40
N ALA A 341 11.50 1.83 7.00
CA ALA A 341 12.71 2.60 7.27
C ALA A 341 13.43 2.95 5.95
N GLY A 342 13.74 4.23 5.75
CA GLY A 342 14.63 4.65 4.67
C GLY A 342 16.08 4.22 4.92
N GLU A 343 16.97 4.54 4.00
CA GLU A 343 18.37 4.10 4.02
C GLU A 343 19.07 4.55 5.30
N THR A 344 18.95 5.83 5.64
CA THR A 344 19.55 6.38 6.86
C THR A 344 18.86 5.82 8.11
N GLY A 345 17.57 5.53 8.02
CA GLY A 345 16.78 4.96 9.12
C GLY A 345 17.20 3.53 9.45
N ALA A 346 17.59 2.75 8.45
CA ALA A 346 18.03 1.37 8.61
C ALA A 346 19.51 1.24 9.02
N ALA A 347 20.33 2.28 8.85
CA ALA A 347 21.77 2.25 9.11
C ALA A 347 22.16 1.73 10.51
N ALA A 348 21.38 2.06 11.55
CA ALA A 348 21.64 1.57 12.91
C ALA A 348 21.56 0.04 13.01
N LEU A 349 20.55 -0.58 12.38
CA LEU A 349 20.47 -2.03 12.29
C LEU A 349 21.53 -2.58 11.35
N GLY A 350 21.85 -1.89 10.26
CA GLY A 350 22.91 -2.25 9.33
C GLY A 350 24.27 -2.42 10.03
N GLY A 351 24.60 -1.52 10.96
CA GLY A 351 25.81 -1.64 11.79
C GLY A 351 25.81 -2.89 12.67
N LEU A 352 24.67 -3.29 13.22
CA LEU A 352 24.53 -4.52 14.01
C LEU A 352 24.58 -5.80 13.15
N ILE A 353 24.05 -5.75 11.93
CA ILE A 353 24.12 -6.83 10.94
C ILE A 353 25.56 -7.05 10.47
N ALA A 354 26.27 -5.97 10.15
CA ALA A 354 27.66 -6.02 9.69
C ALA A 354 28.65 -6.44 10.80
N SER A 355 28.24 -6.31 12.07
CA SER A 355 29.05 -6.74 13.20
C SER A 355 29.02 -8.27 13.32
N ASP A 356 30.06 -8.94 12.83
CA ASP A 356 30.27 -10.38 13.00
C ASP A 356 30.57 -10.78 14.46
N HIS A 357 30.90 -12.05 14.68
CA HIS A 357 31.22 -12.58 16.01
C HIS A 357 32.36 -11.79 16.70
N ASP A 358 33.44 -11.49 15.97
CA ASP A 358 34.65 -10.90 16.55
C ASP A 358 34.42 -9.41 16.86
N VAL A 359 33.73 -8.69 15.97
CA VAL A 359 33.31 -7.31 16.23
C VAL A 359 32.37 -7.26 17.43
N ARG A 360 31.42 -8.19 17.55
CA ARG A 360 30.50 -8.25 18.71
C ARG A 360 31.24 -8.54 20.01
N GLU A 361 32.23 -9.42 20.00
CA GLU A 361 33.08 -9.70 21.15
C GLU A 361 33.84 -8.44 21.60
N LEU A 362 34.46 -7.72 20.66
CA LEU A 362 35.15 -6.45 20.91
C LEU A 362 34.20 -5.36 21.43
N LEU A 363 32.98 -5.30 20.90
CA LEU A 363 31.93 -4.41 21.39
C LEU A 363 31.33 -4.88 22.72
N GLY A 364 31.58 -6.10 23.17
CA GLY A 364 30.94 -6.70 24.35
C GLY A 364 29.44 -6.94 24.18
N VAL A 365 28.97 -7.08 22.94
CA VAL A 365 27.57 -7.41 22.60
C VAL A 365 27.40 -8.92 22.69
N SER A 366 26.37 -9.37 23.41
CA SER A 366 26.09 -10.79 23.64
C SER A 366 24.59 -11.10 23.57
N ALA A 367 24.23 -12.38 23.64
CA ALA A 367 22.84 -12.83 23.74
C ALA A 367 22.09 -12.35 25.00
N LYS A 368 22.78 -11.72 25.97
CA LYS A 368 22.16 -11.09 27.15
C LYS A 368 22.01 -9.58 27.00
N SER A 369 22.59 -9.00 25.96
CA SER A 369 22.63 -7.55 25.77
C SER A 369 21.29 -7.01 25.31
N SER A 370 20.99 -5.80 25.75
CA SER A 370 19.83 -5.03 25.34
C SER A 370 20.27 -3.86 24.44
N VAL A 371 19.70 -3.77 23.23
CA VAL A 371 20.14 -2.85 22.19
C VAL A 371 18.99 -1.92 21.77
N LEU A 372 19.26 -0.62 21.74
CA LEU A 372 18.37 0.39 21.17
C LEU A 372 18.90 0.87 19.82
N LEU A 373 18.08 0.77 18.78
CA LEU A 373 18.37 1.26 17.44
C LEU A 373 17.55 2.53 17.18
N LEU A 374 18.21 3.56 16.63
CA LEU A 374 17.52 4.78 16.22
C LEU A 374 17.19 4.69 14.72
N CYS A 375 15.91 4.47 14.41
CA CYS A 375 15.40 4.55 13.05
C CYS A 375 15.03 6.00 12.74
N THR A 376 16.00 6.74 12.20
CA THR A 376 15.97 8.20 12.09
C THR A 376 15.00 8.73 11.02
N GLU A 377 14.66 7.93 10.02
CA GLU A 377 13.72 8.30 8.97
C GLU A 377 12.87 7.11 8.51
N GLY A 378 11.67 7.42 8.02
CA GLY A 378 10.87 6.49 7.23
C GLY A 378 11.29 6.53 5.75
N VAL A 379 10.37 6.16 4.87
CA VAL A 379 10.61 6.14 3.42
C VAL A 379 10.68 7.58 2.87
N THR A 380 11.90 8.07 2.60
CA THR A 380 12.12 9.41 2.01
C THR A 380 12.36 9.37 0.51
N ASP A 381 12.80 8.23 -0.02
CA ASP A 381 12.84 7.89 -1.45
C ASP A 381 12.02 6.61 -1.68
N PRO A 382 10.73 6.74 -2.05
CA PRO A 382 9.88 5.58 -2.28
C PRO A 382 10.39 4.66 -3.39
N ALA A 383 11.04 5.21 -4.43
CA ALA A 383 11.54 4.41 -5.53
C ALA A 383 12.71 3.52 -5.08
N ASN A 384 13.68 4.09 -4.37
CA ASN A 384 14.80 3.31 -3.84
C ASN A 384 14.36 2.34 -2.75
N TYR A 385 13.45 2.77 -1.86
CA TYR A 385 12.88 1.88 -0.84
C TYR A 385 12.18 0.68 -1.46
N LEU A 386 11.40 0.85 -2.53
CA LEU A 386 10.80 -0.26 -3.25
C LEU A 386 11.85 -1.14 -3.96
N ALA A 387 12.92 -0.56 -4.52
CA ALA A 387 14.01 -1.34 -5.09
C ALA A 387 14.72 -2.22 -4.03
N VAL A 388 14.89 -1.70 -2.82
CA VAL A 388 15.59 -2.40 -1.73
C VAL A 388 14.68 -3.35 -0.94
N VAL A 389 13.47 -2.92 -0.58
CA VAL A 389 12.51 -3.69 0.25
C VAL A 389 11.58 -4.54 -0.61
N GLY A 390 11.21 -4.09 -1.80
CA GLY A 390 10.50 -4.89 -2.80
C GLY A 390 11.36 -6.03 -3.37
N THR A 391 12.67 -6.04 -3.09
CA THR A 391 13.54 -7.21 -3.22
C THR A 391 13.57 -8.07 -1.95
N THR A 392 12.49 -8.08 -1.15
CA THR A 392 12.33 -9.07 -0.09
C THR A 392 12.27 -10.44 -0.75
N LYS A 393 13.45 -11.07 -0.83
CA LYS A 393 13.59 -12.51 -0.67
C LYS A 393 12.93 -12.87 0.65
N THR A 394 11.60 -13.02 0.61
CA THR A 394 10.89 -13.96 1.47
C THR A 394 11.66 -15.27 1.37
N LYS A 395 11.69 -16.05 2.45
CA LYS A 395 12.20 -17.42 2.40
C LYS A 395 11.30 -18.23 1.45
N GLY A 396 11.62 -18.13 0.18
CA GLY A 396 11.36 -19.00 -0.94
C GLY A 396 12.64 -18.88 -1.75
N THR A 397 13.08 -19.95 -2.38
CA THR A 397 14.21 -20.02 -3.30
C THR A 397 14.33 -18.80 -4.22
N ASP A 398 15.53 -18.50 -4.75
CA ASP A 398 15.70 -17.66 -5.95
C ASP A 398 14.73 -18.12 -7.05
N MET A 399 13.49 -17.64 -7.03
CA MET A 399 12.47 -17.97 -8.01
C MET A 399 12.55 -16.92 -9.09
N VAL A 400 13.41 -17.20 -10.05
CA VAL A 400 13.28 -16.61 -11.37
C VAL A 400 12.00 -17.19 -11.97
N VAL A 401 10.93 -16.40 -12.08
CA VAL A 401 9.75 -16.79 -12.85
C VAL A 401 10.21 -17.08 -14.29
N ASP A 402 10.25 -18.36 -14.67
CA ASP A 402 10.57 -18.79 -16.03
C ASP A 402 9.38 -18.43 -16.93
N ILE A 403 9.37 -17.18 -17.41
CA ILE A 403 8.28 -16.69 -18.24
C ILE A 403 8.18 -17.43 -19.57
N GLU A 404 9.28 -18.02 -20.07
CA GLU A 404 9.22 -18.84 -21.27
C GLU A 404 8.48 -20.16 -21.01
N HIS A 405 8.67 -20.76 -19.83
CA HIS A 405 7.87 -21.90 -19.38
C HIS A 405 6.39 -21.53 -19.32
N TRP A 406 6.03 -20.44 -18.64
CA TRP A 406 4.63 -20.03 -18.50
C TRP A 406 3.99 -19.63 -19.83
N GLN A 407 4.76 -19.03 -20.74
CA GLN A 407 4.33 -18.73 -22.09
C GLN A 407 4.10 -20.01 -22.93
N ARG A 408 4.93 -21.05 -22.79
CA ARG A 408 4.65 -22.37 -23.39
C ARG A 408 3.39 -22.99 -22.76
N ARG A 409 3.31 -22.97 -21.43
CA ARG A 409 2.22 -23.59 -20.68
C ARG A 409 0.87 -22.97 -21.01
N LEU A 410 0.81 -21.64 -21.12
CA LEU A 410 -0.41 -20.94 -21.53
C LEU A 410 -0.84 -21.38 -22.93
N ARG A 411 0.09 -21.49 -23.89
CA ARG A 411 -0.24 -21.96 -25.25
C ARG A 411 -0.83 -23.37 -25.26
N ASP A 412 -0.15 -24.31 -24.61
CA ASP A 412 -0.58 -25.70 -24.57
C ASP A 412 -2.00 -25.84 -23.98
N LEU A 413 -2.28 -25.13 -22.87
CA LEU A 413 -3.60 -25.16 -22.25
C LEU A 413 -4.66 -24.37 -23.03
N THR A 414 -4.28 -23.31 -23.74
CA THR A 414 -5.20 -22.59 -24.63
C THR A 414 -5.68 -23.51 -25.76
N GLU A 415 -4.78 -24.31 -26.35
CA GLU A 415 -5.13 -25.32 -27.35
C GLU A 415 -5.95 -26.46 -26.75
N GLU A 416 -5.52 -27.03 -25.62
CA GLU A 416 -6.22 -28.13 -24.94
C GLU A 416 -7.67 -27.77 -24.62
N TYR A 417 -7.90 -26.56 -24.12
CA TYR A 417 -9.22 -26.10 -23.69
C TYR A 417 -10.00 -25.34 -24.76
N ALA A 418 -9.52 -25.33 -26.02
CA ALA A 418 -10.14 -24.64 -27.14
C ALA A 418 -10.47 -23.17 -26.84
N VAL A 419 -9.62 -22.52 -26.05
CA VAL A 419 -9.71 -21.09 -25.76
C VAL A 419 -9.14 -20.35 -26.98
N PRO A 420 -9.89 -19.44 -27.64
CA PRO A 420 -9.40 -18.84 -28.88
C PRO A 420 -8.18 -17.99 -28.66
N GLY A 421 -8.18 -17.18 -27.60
CA GLY A 421 -7.07 -16.33 -27.20
C GLY A 421 -7.09 -16.01 -25.71
N ALA A 422 -5.89 -15.89 -25.14
CA ALA A 422 -5.66 -15.60 -23.74
C ALA A 422 -4.50 -14.60 -23.57
N SER A 423 -4.62 -13.71 -22.59
CA SER A 423 -3.56 -12.79 -22.15
C SER A 423 -3.43 -12.86 -20.64
N PHE A 424 -2.19 -12.95 -20.15
CA PHE A 424 -1.85 -13.12 -18.75
C PHE A 424 -0.82 -12.09 -18.31
N ALA A 425 -1.00 -11.57 -17.11
CA ALA A 425 0.00 -10.77 -16.41
C ALA A 425 0.07 -11.17 -14.94
N ALA A 426 1.27 -11.13 -14.37
CA ALA A 426 1.50 -11.37 -12.95
C ALA A 426 2.54 -10.39 -12.41
N LEU A 427 2.24 -9.75 -11.28
CA LEU A 427 3.21 -9.09 -10.44
C LEU A 427 3.74 -10.11 -9.43
N VAL A 428 5.03 -10.41 -9.49
CA VAL A 428 5.75 -11.28 -8.55
C VAL A 428 7.06 -10.59 -8.22
N ASP A 429 7.40 -10.46 -6.93
CA ASP A 429 8.63 -9.81 -6.46
C ASP A 429 8.91 -8.43 -7.11
N GLY A 430 7.85 -7.62 -7.23
CA GLY A 430 7.91 -6.28 -7.83
C GLY A 430 8.06 -6.24 -9.36
N THR A 431 8.21 -7.39 -10.02
CA THR A 431 8.36 -7.50 -11.48
C THR A 431 7.06 -7.97 -12.13
N VAL A 432 6.70 -7.37 -13.27
CA VAL A 432 5.54 -7.78 -14.07
C VAL A 432 5.98 -8.78 -15.14
N HIS A 433 5.41 -9.97 -15.10
CA HIS A 433 5.59 -11.05 -16.06
C HIS A 433 4.34 -11.19 -16.92
N THR A 434 4.50 -11.38 -18.23
CA THR A 434 3.37 -11.43 -19.17
C THR A 434 3.48 -12.60 -20.15
N ALA A 435 2.34 -13.13 -20.55
CA ALA A 435 2.24 -14.17 -21.57
C ALA A 435 0.95 -14.00 -22.37
N ALA A 436 0.96 -14.41 -23.64
CA ALA A 436 -0.22 -14.36 -24.50
C ALA A 436 -0.28 -15.56 -25.44
N SER A 437 -1.48 -15.98 -25.84
CA SER A 437 -1.69 -17.10 -26.73
C SER A 437 -2.92 -16.91 -27.60
N GLY A 438 -2.91 -17.46 -28.82
CA GLY A 438 -4.08 -17.60 -29.67
C GLY A 438 -4.46 -16.35 -30.47
N VAL A 439 -5.74 -16.18 -30.72
CA VAL A 439 -6.33 -15.14 -31.58
C VAL A 439 -7.47 -14.39 -30.89
N LEU A 440 -7.52 -13.09 -31.18
CA LEU A 440 -8.56 -12.18 -30.68
C LEU A 440 -9.90 -12.37 -31.38
N ASN A 441 -9.89 -12.92 -32.59
CA ASN A 441 -11.07 -13.17 -33.41
C ASN A 441 -10.76 -14.28 -34.43
N VAL A 442 -11.49 -15.39 -34.36
CA VAL A 442 -11.28 -16.57 -35.23
C VAL A 442 -11.55 -16.33 -36.71
N LYS A 443 -12.29 -15.28 -37.08
CA LYS A 443 -12.54 -14.92 -38.48
C LYS A 443 -11.44 -14.05 -39.08
N THR A 444 -10.86 -13.15 -38.30
CA THR A 444 -9.80 -12.26 -38.78
C THR A 444 -8.40 -12.86 -38.61
N GLY A 445 -8.24 -13.80 -37.67
CA GLY A 445 -6.95 -14.42 -37.36
C GLY A 445 -5.97 -13.48 -36.67
N VAL A 446 -6.43 -12.32 -36.18
CA VAL A 446 -5.59 -11.36 -35.46
C VAL A 446 -5.08 -12.02 -34.19
N GLU A 447 -3.76 -12.17 -34.10
CA GLU A 447 -3.06 -12.78 -32.96
C GLU A 447 -3.30 -12.01 -31.65
N THR A 448 -3.43 -12.75 -30.56
CA THR A 448 -3.45 -12.21 -29.21
C THR A 448 -2.02 -11.93 -28.74
N THR A 449 -1.78 -10.69 -28.32
CA THR A 449 -0.51 -10.22 -27.76
C THR A 449 -0.70 -9.75 -26.32
N VAL A 450 0.40 -9.51 -25.59
CA VAL A 450 0.36 -8.96 -24.23
C VAL A 450 -0.27 -7.56 -24.17
N ASP A 451 -0.19 -6.80 -25.26
CA ASP A 451 -0.81 -5.47 -25.43
C ASP A 451 -2.25 -5.53 -25.97
N SER A 452 -2.83 -6.73 -26.09
CA SER A 452 -4.22 -6.88 -26.55
C SER A 452 -5.20 -6.55 -25.43
N VAL A 453 -6.26 -5.82 -25.78
CA VAL A 453 -7.29 -5.38 -24.83
C VAL A 453 -8.49 -6.32 -24.88
N PHE A 454 -8.98 -6.68 -23.70
CA PHE A 454 -10.16 -7.52 -23.51
C PHE A 454 -11.18 -6.77 -22.68
N GLN A 455 -12.46 -7.13 -22.82
CA GLN A 455 -13.46 -6.69 -21.85
C GLN A 455 -13.20 -7.40 -20.52
N ILE A 456 -12.82 -6.63 -19.50
CA ILE A 456 -12.49 -7.20 -18.18
C ILE A 456 -13.74 -7.52 -17.36
N GLY A 457 -14.92 -7.24 -17.91
CA GLY A 457 -16.21 -7.50 -17.29
C GLY A 457 -16.28 -6.93 -15.88
N SER A 458 -16.86 -7.69 -14.96
CA SER A 458 -17.14 -7.25 -13.60
C SER A 458 -15.94 -6.84 -12.75
N ILE A 459 -14.69 -7.07 -13.17
CA ILE A 459 -13.51 -6.41 -12.55
C ILE A 459 -13.67 -4.88 -12.57
N SER A 460 -14.42 -4.33 -13.55
CA SER A 460 -14.78 -2.91 -13.65
C SER A 460 -15.40 -2.34 -12.37
N LYS A 461 -16.07 -3.17 -11.56
CA LYS A 461 -16.66 -2.76 -10.28
C LYS A 461 -15.63 -2.24 -9.30
N ILE A 462 -14.44 -2.84 -9.28
CA ILE A 462 -13.36 -2.42 -8.38
C ILE A 462 -12.87 -1.01 -8.75
N TYR A 463 -12.81 -0.67 -10.04
CA TYR A 463 -12.47 0.69 -10.49
C TYR A 463 -13.54 1.70 -10.04
N THR A 464 -14.82 1.38 -10.25
CA THR A 464 -15.93 2.21 -9.77
C THR A 464 -15.91 2.37 -8.25
N ALA A 465 -15.69 1.29 -7.50
CA ALA A 465 -15.57 1.32 -6.05
C ALA A 465 -14.41 2.21 -5.61
N THR A 466 -13.26 2.09 -6.24
CA THR A 466 -12.07 2.92 -5.96
C THR A 466 -12.36 4.41 -6.15
N MET A 467 -13.03 4.79 -7.25
CA MET A 467 -13.45 6.19 -7.44
C MET A 467 -14.43 6.67 -6.38
N VAL A 468 -15.40 5.82 -5.99
CA VAL A 468 -16.35 6.16 -4.91
C VAL A 468 -15.59 6.45 -3.62
N LEU A 469 -14.58 5.64 -3.27
CA LEU A 469 -13.78 5.86 -2.06
C LEU A 469 -12.88 7.09 -2.16
N GLN A 470 -12.34 7.43 -3.34
CA GLN A 470 -11.65 8.71 -3.54
C GLN A 470 -12.57 9.90 -3.25
N LEU A 471 -13.82 9.83 -3.74
CA LEU A 471 -14.82 10.87 -3.49
C LEU A 471 -15.28 10.93 -2.03
N VAL A 472 -15.22 9.81 -1.30
CA VAL A 472 -15.43 9.78 0.16
C VAL A 472 -14.29 10.49 0.89
N ASP A 473 -13.04 10.24 0.52
CA ASP A 473 -11.88 10.93 1.09
C ASP A 473 -11.90 12.45 0.80
N GLU A 474 -12.42 12.84 -0.36
CA GLU A 474 -12.64 14.25 -0.75
C GLU A 474 -13.83 14.89 -0.03
N GLY A 475 -14.62 14.13 0.75
CA GLY A 475 -15.81 14.60 1.43
C GLY A 475 -17.01 14.88 0.51
N LEU A 476 -16.95 14.43 -0.75
CA LEU A 476 -18.02 14.59 -1.74
C LEU A 476 -19.08 13.49 -1.61
N LEU A 477 -18.67 12.29 -1.20
CA LEU A 477 -19.56 11.17 -0.90
C LEU A 477 -19.42 10.73 0.56
N ASP A 478 -20.42 10.02 1.05
CA ASP A 478 -20.45 9.39 2.37
C ASP A 478 -20.96 7.96 2.17
N LEU A 479 -20.22 6.98 2.70
CA LEU A 479 -20.54 5.56 2.58
C LEU A 479 -21.92 5.24 3.17
N ASP A 480 -22.28 5.90 4.27
CA ASP A 480 -23.47 5.56 5.04
C ASP A 480 -24.63 6.53 4.78
N ALA A 481 -24.45 7.49 3.88
CA ALA A 481 -25.52 8.36 3.42
C ALA A 481 -26.50 7.64 2.47
N PRO A 482 -27.80 7.95 2.53
CA PRO A 482 -28.79 7.46 1.57
C PRO A 482 -28.44 7.87 0.14
N ILE A 483 -28.60 6.97 -0.83
CA ILE A 483 -28.24 7.25 -2.24
C ILE A 483 -29.11 8.34 -2.87
N LEU A 484 -30.33 8.54 -2.36
CA LEU A 484 -31.22 9.63 -2.76
C LEU A 484 -30.64 11.02 -2.48
N ARG A 485 -29.63 11.14 -1.61
CA ARG A 485 -28.88 12.39 -1.43
C ARG A 485 -28.18 12.82 -2.73
N TYR A 486 -27.74 11.85 -3.54
CA TYR A 486 -26.94 12.08 -4.74
C TYR A 486 -27.75 11.93 -6.02
N VAL A 487 -28.76 11.05 -6.02
CA VAL A 487 -29.69 10.80 -7.13
C VAL A 487 -31.15 10.94 -6.66
N PRO A 488 -31.61 12.16 -6.30
CA PRO A 488 -32.95 12.38 -5.74
C PRO A 488 -34.09 12.03 -6.69
N GLU A 489 -33.80 11.96 -8.00
CA GLU A 489 -34.77 11.54 -9.01
C GLU A 489 -34.99 10.01 -9.08
N LEU A 490 -34.14 9.21 -8.41
CA LEU A 490 -34.23 7.75 -8.45
C LEU A 490 -35.54 7.27 -7.82
N GLN A 491 -36.26 6.45 -8.58
CA GLN A 491 -37.44 5.73 -8.12
C GLN A 491 -37.35 4.27 -8.57
N LEU A 492 -37.80 3.37 -7.70
CA LEU A 492 -38.00 1.96 -8.00
C LEU A 492 -39.48 1.71 -8.34
N SER A 493 -39.87 0.45 -8.54
CA SER A 493 -41.24 0.05 -8.88
C SER A 493 -42.32 0.44 -7.87
N SER A 494 -41.94 0.85 -6.65
CA SER A 494 -42.84 1.44 -5.67
C SER A 494 -42.16 2.57 -4.87
N PRO A 495 -42.89 3.64 -4.52
CA PRO A 495 -42.35 4.72 -3.70
C PRO A 495 -41.79 4.24 -2.36
N GLY A 496 -40.69 4.82 -1.91
CA GLY A 496 -40.08 4.55 -0.59
C GLY A 496 -39.20 3.31 -0.50
N LEU A 497 -39.16 2.44 -1.51
CA LEU A 497 -38.34 1.21 -1.47
C LEU A 497 -36.84 1.49 -1.34
N VAL A 498 -36.37 2.63 -1.86
CA VAL A 498 -34.94 2.96 -1.93
C VAL A 498 -34.47 3.90 -0.81
N ASP A 499 -35.37 4.38 0.05
CA ASP A 499 -35.10 5.43 1.05
C ASP A 499 -33.97 5.05 2.04
N GLY A 500 -33.83 3.75 2.33
CA GLY A 500 -32.80 3.21 3.24
C GLY A 500 -31.53 2.71 2.55
N VAL A 501 -31.44 2.75 1.22
CA VAL A 501 -30.25 2.24 0.50
C VAL A 501 -29.13 3.27 0.60
N THR A 502 -27.94 2.82 1.01
CA THR A 502 -26.74 3.67 1.17
C THR A 502 -25.70 3.33 0.11
N VAL A 503 -24.67 4.18 -0.02
CA VAL A 503 -23.54 3.92 -0.91
C VAL A 503 -22.83 2.61 -0.53
N ARG A 504 -22.66 2.35 0.77
CA ARG A 504 -22.10 1.09 1.30
C ARG A 504 -22.93 -0.10 0.84
N HIS A 505 -24.26 -0.04 0.94
CA HIS A 505 -25.13 -1.13 0.50
C HIS A 505 -24.96 -1.48 -1.00
N LEU A 506 -24.68 -0.50 -1.85
CA LEU A 506 -24.37 -0.75 -3.26
C LEU A 506 -23.01 -1.44 -3.43
N LEU A 507 -21.96 -0.95 -2.74
CA LEU A 507 -20.61 -1.51 -2.79
C LEU A 507 -20.50 -2.94 -2.25
N THR A 508 -21.34 -3.29 -1.26
CA THR A 508 -21.31 -4.59 -0.57
C THR A 508 -22.35 -5.58 -1.11
N HIS A 509 -23.07 -5.23 -2.17
CA HIS A 509 -24.16 -6.05 -2.74
C HIS A 509 -25.26 -6.41 -1.73
N THR A 510 -25.63 -5.47 -0.86
CA THR A 510 -26.68 -5.67 0.17
C THR A 510 -27.85 -4.70 0.05
N SER A 511 -27.95 -3.97 -1.07
CA SER A 511 -29.05 -3.00 -1.30
C SER A 511 -30.42 -3.64 -1.41
N GLY A 512 -30.49 -4.91 -1.80
CA GLY A 512 -31.73 -5.58 -2.13
C GLY A 512 -32.29 -5.24 -3.50
N ILE A 513 -31.73 -4.26 -4.22
CA ILE A 513 -32.16 -3.88 -5.57
C ILE A 513 -31.99 -5.06 -6.51
N ASP A 514 -33.02 -5.31 -7.32
CA ASP A 514 -32.95 -6.39 -8.29
C ASP A 514 -31.81 -6.16 -9.30
N GLY A 515 -30.86 -7.09 -9.32
CA GLY A 515 -29.48 -6.79 -9.64
C GLY A 515 -29.10 -6.87 -11.11
N ASP A 516 -29.78 -7.72 -11.89
CA ASP A 516 -29.42 -8.04 -13.27
C ASP A 516 -30.32 -7.36 -14.30
N TYR A 517 -30.66 -6.10 -14.00
CA TYR A 517 -31.40 -5.24 -14.91
C TYR A 517 -30.46 -4.52 -15.89
N PHE A 518 -30.36 -5.06 -17.10
CA PHE A 518 -29.50 -4.55 -18.17
C PHE A 518 -30.28 -3.66 -19.15
N PHE A 519 -30.52 -2.40 -18.77
CA PHE A 519 -31.20 -1.43 -19.63
C PHE A 519 -30.21 -0.72 -20.56
N ASP A 520 -30.49 -0.69 -21.87
CA ASP A 520 -29.70 0.10 -22.83
C ASP A 520 -30.12 1.58 -22.81
N GLY A 521 -29.31 2.42 -22.15
CA GLY A 521 -29.49 3.87 -22.13
C GLY A 521 -29.11 4.58 -23.42
N GLY A 522 -28.67 3.86 -24.46
CA GLY A 522 -28.09 4.41 -25.66
C GLY A 522 -26.65 4.89 -25.46
N ARG A 523 -26.08 5.47 -26.51
CA ARG A 523 -24.66 5.84 -26.57
C ARG A 523 -24.33 7.24 -26.01
N GLY A 524 -25.33 8.08 -25.73
CA GLY A 524 -25.13 9.45 -25.28
C GLY A 524 -24.56 9.56 -23.87
N ASP A 525 -24.02 10.72 -23.53
CA ASP A 525 -23.51 11.02 -22.18
C ASP A 525 -24.61 11.01 -21.11
N ASP A 526 -25.89 11.01 -21.52
CA ASP A 526 -27.05 10.83 -20.66
C ASP A 526 -27.43 9.35 -20.44
N SER A 527 -26.62 8.38 -20.87
CA SER A 527 -26.92 6.94 -20.77
C SER A 527 -27.20 6.48 -19.34
N LEU A 528 -26.38 6.85 -18.35
CA LEU A 528 -26.60 6.52 -16.94
C LEU A 528 -27.81 7.27 -16.34
N LYS A 529 -28.08 8.50 -16.80
CA LYS A 529 -29.30 9.23 -16.43
C LYS A 529 -30.57 8.51 -16.91
N ARG A 530 -30.56 7.97 -18.13
CA ARG A 530 -31.68 7.16 -18.65
C ARG A 530 -31.82 5.84 -17.92
N PHE A 531 -30.70 5.21 -17.56
CA PHE A 531 -30.69 4.04 -16.70
C PHE A 531 -31.36 4.31 -15.35
N VAL A 532 -30.99 5.41 -14.66
CA VAL A 532 -31.62 5.82 -13.40
C VAL A 532 -33.14 6.00 -13.56
N ALA A 533 -33.58 6.67 -14.63
CA ALA A 533 -35.00 6.83 -14.91
C ALA A 533 -35.70 5.48 -15.14
N SER A 534 -35.05 4.52 -15.79
CA SER A 534 -35.62 3.20 -16.06
C SER A 534 -35.72 2.28 -14.83
N CYS A 535 -35.10 2.63 -13.71
CA CYS A 535 -35.15 1.83 -12.46
C CYS A 535 -36.56 1.73 -11.87
N LEU A 536 -37.52 2.53 -12.34
CA LEU A 536 -38.96 2.40 -12.07
C LEU A 536 -39.50 0.99 -12.39
N MET A 537 -38.80 0.21 -13.22
CA MET A 537 -39.21 -1.14 -13.60
C MET A 537 -38.80 -2.23 -12.60
N ILE A 538 -37.87 -1.93 -11.69
CA ILE A 538 -37.29 -2.92 -10.78
C ILE A 538 -37.63 -2.63 -9.32
N GLY A 539 -37.78 -3.69 -8.53
CA GLY A 539 -38.08 -3.62 -7.10
C GLY A 539 -36.88 -4.02 -6.24
N LEU A 540 -37.20 -4.44 -5.01
CA LEU A 540 -36.24 -5.12 -4.13
C LEU A 540 -36.51 -6.63 -4.09
N THR A 541 -35.47 -7.43 -4.26
CA THR A 541 -35.49 -8.90 -4.07
C THR A 541 -35.55 -9.25 -2.58
N HIS A 542 -34.88 -8.46 -1.73
CA HIS A 542 -34.87 -8.62 -0.27
C HIS A 542 -34.83 -7.26 0.44
N PRO A 543 -35.18 -7.18 1.74
CA PRO A 543 -35.05 -5.93 2.50
C PRO A 543 -33.60 -5.42 2.51
N VAL A 544 -33.43 -4.10 2.55
CA VAL A 544 -32.11 -3.45 2.55
C VAL A 544 -31.25 -3.98 3.71
N GLY A 545 -30.02 -4.40 3.41
CA GLY A 545 -29.06 -4.91 4.39
C GLY A 545 -29.32 -6.34 4.88
N ALA A 546 -30.43 -6.99 4.46
CA ALA A 546 -30.83 -8.28 5.04
C ALA A 546 -29.94 -9.46 4.62
N THR A 547 -29.37 -9.43 3.41
CA THR A 547 -28.47 -10.46 2.87
C THR A 547 -27.62 -9.87 1.75
N MET A 548 -26.62 -10.64 1.31
CA MET A 548 -25.89 -10.39 0.08
C MET A 548 -26.66 -10.96 -1.13
N SER A 549 -26.75 -10.16 -2.19
CA SER A 549 -27.19 -10.58 -3.52
C SER A 549 -26.49 -9.71 -4.56
N TYR A 550 -25.67 -10.32 -5.41
CA TYR A 550 -24.87 -9.63 -6.43
C TYR A 550 -25.73 -8.72 -7.31
N CYS A 551 -25.27 -7.49 -7.53
CA CYS A 551 -26.09 -6.41 -8.08
C CYS A 551 -25.32 -5.56 -9.10
N ASN A 552 -25.55 -5.79 -10.39
CA ASN A 552 -24.99 -4.99 -11.48
C ASN A 552 -25.64 -3.61 -11.53
N ALA A 553 -26.98 -3.55 -11.42
CA ALA A 553 -27.74 -2.30 -11.38
C ALA A 553 -27.24 -1.35 -10.28
N GLY A 554 -26.87 -1.89 -9.12
CA GLY A 554 -26.29 -1.11 -8.02
C GLY A 554 -24.97 -0.43 -8.39
N PHE A 555 -24.12 -1.06 -9.20
CA PHE A 555 -22.88 -0.45 -9.69
C PHE A 555 -23.13 0.58 -10.78
N SER A 556 -24.13 0.38 -11.65
CA SER A 556 -24.58 1.43 -12.58
C SER A 556 -25.14 2.65 -11.83
N LEU A 557 -25.85 2.45 -10.71
CA LEU A 557 -26.24 3.55 -9.81
C LEU A 557 -25.03 4.24 -9.17
N LEU A 558 -24.01 3.50 -8.72
CA LEU A 558 -22.76 4.10 -8.25
C LEU A 558 -22.08 4.95 -9.34
N GLY A 559 -22.10 4.50 -10.60
CA GLY A 559 -21.64 5.29 -11.73
C GLY A 559 -22.40 6.61 -11.86
N ALA A 560 -23.74 6.58 -11.80
CA ALA A 560 -24.56 7.79 -11.84
C ALA A 560 -24.26 8.73 -10.66
N ILE A 561 -24.01 8.18 -9.46
CA ILE A 561 -23.61 8.96 -8.27
C ILE A 561 -22.25 9.63 -8.51
N VAL A 562 -21.28 8.91 -9.09
CA VAL A 562 -19.97 9.48 -9.49
C VAL A 562 -20.18 10.64 -10.46
N GLU A 563 -21.03 10.51 -11.48
CA GLU A 563 -21.31 11.61 -12.43
C GLU A 563 -21.85 12.87 -11.75
N ARG A 564 -22.73 12.69 -10.75
CA ARG A 564 -23.29 13.81 -9.97
C ARG A 564 -22.23 14.46 -9.08
N ALA A 565 -21.36 13.66 -8.48
CA ALA A 565 -20.29 14.15 -7.60
C ALA A 565 -19.17 14.87 -8.36
N THR A 566 -18.85 14.44 -9.58
CA THR A 566 -17.74 14.99 -10.38
C THR A 566 -18.18 16.01 -11.42
N PHE A 567 -19.48 16.10 -11.74
CA PHE A 567 -20.01 16.90 -12.85
C PHE A 567 -19.41 16.51 -14.22
N THR A 568 -19.04 15.25 -14.40
CA THR A 568 -18.54 14.67 -15.65
C THR A 568 -19.22 13.33 -15.93
N THR A 569 -19.02 12.73 -17.09
CA THR A 569 -19.42 11.31 -17.29
C THR A 569 -18.57 10.38 -16.43
N TRP A 570 -19.08 9.17 -16.16
CA TRP A 570 -18.32 8.14 -15.45
C TRP A 570 -17.05 7.77 -16.20
N ASP A 571 -17.12 7.70 -17.54
CA ASP A 571 -15.97 7.45 -18.41
C ASP A 571 -14.85 8.48 -18.20
N THR A 572 -15.22 9.76 -18.15
CA THR A 572 -14.28 10.89 -17.93
C THR A 572 -13.71 10.87 -16.51
N ALA A 573 -14.55 10.59 -15.51
CA ALA A 573 -14.11 10.48 -14.13
C ALA A 573 -13.08 9.34 -13.96
N LEU A 574 -13.36 8.16 -14.53
CA LEU A 574 -12.45 7.02 -14.53
C LEU A 574 -11.12 7.37 -15.19
N ARG A 575 -11.17 8.04 -16.36
CA ARG A 575 -9.97 8.46 -17.07
C ARG A 575 -9.09 9.37 -16.20
N ASN A 576 -9.66 10.47 -15.71
CA ASN A 576 -8.92 11.49 -14.99
C ASN A 576 -8.40 11.02 -13.62
N ARG A 577 -9.17 10.16 -12.93
CA ARG A 577 -8.91 9.79 -11.54
C ARG A 577 -8.06 8.54 -11.39
N ILE A 578 -8.13 7.62 -12.35
CA ILE A 578 -7.43 6.33 -12.29
C ILE A 578 -6.51 6.15 -13.49
N ILE A 579 -7.05 6.16 -14.71
CA ILE A 579 -6.30 5.78 -15.92
C ILE A 579 -5.08 6.69 -16.13
N ASP A 580 -5.29 8.00 -16.20
CA ASP A 580 -4.22 8.97 -16.49
C ASP A 580 -3.21 9.06 -15.34
N ARG A 581 -3.66 8.86 -14.09
CA ARG A 581 -2.79 8.89 -12.91
C ARG A 581 -1.85 7.70 -12.83
N LEU A 582 -2.30 6.54 -13.29
CA LEU A 582 -1.52 5.30 -13.30
C LEU A 582 -0.81 5.04 -14.63
N GLY A 583 -1.08 5.84 -15.67
CA GLY A 583 -0.56 5.62 -17.02
C GLY A 583 -1.11 4.35 -17.67
N LEU A 584 -2.38 4.02 -17.44
CA LEU A 584 -3.04 2.83 -18.01
C LEU A 584 -3.51 3.09 -19.45
N ASP A 585 -2.59 3.48 -20.32
CA ASP A 585 -2.91 4.03 -21.65
C ASP A 585 -3.72 3.10 -22.55
N SER A 586 -3.72 1.79 -22.27
CA SER A 586 -4.48 0.76 -23.01
C SER A 586 -5.84 0.44 -22.39
N THR A 587 -6.27 1.20 -21.38
CA THR A 587 -7.58 1.07 -20.74
C THR A 587 -8.59 2.03 -21.36
N ALA A 588 -9.76 1.53 -21.74
CA ALA A 588 -10.83 2.33 -22.34
C ALA A 588 -12.22 1.78 -22.00
N THR A 589 -13.24 2.63 -22.05
CA THR A 589 -14.63 2.27 -21.73
C THR A 589 -15.57 2.35 -22.93
N LEU A 590 -15.17 3.08 -23.98
CA LEU A 590 -16.00 3.33 -25.15
C LEU A 590 -15.52 2.52 -26.36
N ALA A 591 -16.47 2.07 -27.18
CA ALA A 591 -16.19 1.28 -28.39
C ALA A 591 -15.27 2.04 -29.37
N GLU A 592 -15.52 3.33 -29.53
CA GLU A 592 -14.74 4.26 -30.36
C GLU A 592 -13.31 4.44 -29.86
N ASP A 593 -13.08 4.33 -28.55
CA ASP A 593 -11.76 4.44 -27.96
C ASP A 593 -10.96 3.16 -28.17
N VAL A 594 -11.59 1.98 -28.02
CA VAL A 594 -10.86 0.70 -28.11
C VAL A 594 -10.45 0.33 -29.52
N MET A 595 -11.06 0.93 -30.55
CA MET A 595 -10.76 0.67 -31.96
C MET A 595 -9.30 0.95 -32.34
N ARG A 596 -8.57 1.72 -31.54
CA ARG A 596 -7.14 1.99 -31.73
C ARG A 596 -6.22 0.85 -31.27
N PHE A 597 -6.77 -0.15 -30.58
CA PHE A 597 -6.03 -1.27 -30.01
C PHE A 597 -6.32 -2.59 -30.71
N ARG A 598 -5.52 -3.62 -30.40
CA ARG A 598 -5.84 -5.01 -30.71
C ARG A 598 -6.91 -5.50 -29.74
N VAL A 599 -8.17 -5.43 -30.14
CA VAL A 599 -9.31 -5.73 -29.26
C VAL A 599 -9.84 -7.15 -29.45
N ALA A 600 -10.08 -7.85 -28.35
CA ALA A 600 -10.70 -9.16 -28.35
C ALA A 600 -12.20 -9.09 -28.69
N HIS A 601 -12.65 -10.02 -29.54
CA HIS A 601 -14.05 -10.34 -29.74
C HIS A 601 -14.36 -11.63 -28.97
N GLY A 602 -15.52 -11.69 -28.30
CA GLY A 602 -15.89 -12.88 -27.53
C GLY A 602 -16.30 -14.07 -28.41
N HIS A 603 -16.15 -15.29 -27.92
CA HIS A 603 -16.55 -16.49 -28.64
C HIS A 603 -17.44 -17.39 -27.78
N GLY A 604 -18.47 -17.96 -28.40
CA GLY A 604 -19.17 -19.14 -27.89
C GLY A 604 -18.57 -20.42 -28.48
N LEU A 605 -19.16 -21.57 -28.15
CA LEU A 605 -18.80 -22.86 -28.74
C LEU A 605 -19.95 -23.40 -29.60
N THR A 606 -19.62 -23.96 -30.76
CA THR A 606 -20.54 -24.74 -31.60
C THR A 606 -19.79 -25.97 -32.10
N ASP A 607 -20.30 -27.16 -31.83
CA ASP A 607 -19.64 -28.44 -32.11
C ASP A 607 -18.19 -28.50 -31.57
N GLY A 608 -17.99 -27.96 -30.36
CA GLY A 608 -16.69 -27.88 -29.71
C GLY A 608 -15.70 -26.89 -30.34
N LYS A 609 -16.12 -26.10 -31.33
CA LYS A 609 -15.29 -25.08 -31.99
C LYS A 609 -15.72 -23.67 -31.63
N PRO A 610 -14.76 -22.73 -31.49
CA PRO A 610 -15.09 -21.35 -31.17
C PRO A 610 -15.77 -20.64 -32.35
N VAL A 611 -16.88 -19.97 -32.06
CA VAL A 611 -17.62 -19.12 -32.99
C VAL A 611 -17.81 -17.73 -32.39
N LEU A 612 -17.76 -16.68 -33.21
CA LEU A 612 -17.92 -15.32 -32.70
C LEU A 612 -19.26 -15.13 -31.99
N ALA A 613 -19.21 -14.46 -30.85
CA ALA A 613 -20.37 -13.92 -30.16
C ALA A 613 -21.14 -12.95 -31.08
N PRO A 614 -22.48 -12.91 -30.99
CA PRO A 614 -23.33 -12.11 -31.87
C PRO A 614 -23.18 -10.59 -31.65
N THR A 615 -22.77 -10.19 -30.45
CA THR A 615 -22.56 -8.79 -30.07
C THR A 615 -21.21 -8.68 -29.39
N TRP A 616 -20.51 -7.55 -29.62
CA TRP A 616 -19.20 -7.32 -29.04
C TRP A 616 -19.28 -6.88 -27.58
N ALA A 617 -19.97 -5.77 -27.28
CA ALA A 617 -19.97 -5.16 -25.95
C ALA A 617 -21.36 -5.04 -25.33
N LEU A 618 -21.38 -4.91 -24.00
CA LEU A 618 -22.55 -4.55 -23.21
C LEU A 618 -22.98 -3.09 -23.48
N ALA A 619 -24.20 -2.74 -23.07
CA ALA A 619 -24.68 -1.37 -23.15
C ALA A 619 -23.83 -0.40 -22.31
N ARG A 620 -23.68 0.85 -22.76
CA ARG A 620 -22.86 1.89 -22.10
C ARG A 620 -23.26 2.13 -20.64
N SER A 621 -24.55 2.04 -20.35
CA SER A 621 -25.14 2.14 -19.00
C SER A 621 -24.62 1.07 -18.02
N VAL A 622 -24.05 -0.03 -18.51
CA VAL A 622 -23.43 -1.10 -17.71
C VAL A 622 -21.94 -0.85 -17.50
N GLY A 623 -21.37 0.21 -18.09
CA GLY A 623 -19.96 0.62 -17.96
C GLY A 623 -19.39 0.48 -16.55
N PRO A 624 -19.99 1.14 -15.54
CA PRO A 624 -19.55 1.07 -14.14
C PRO A 624 -19.51 -0.33 -13.53
N ALA A 625 -20.33 -1.25 -14.06
CA ALA A 625 -20.45 -2.61 -13.58
C ALA A 625 -19.62 -3.60 -14.39
N GLY A 626 -19.30 -3.32 -15.66
CA GLY A 626 -18.67 -4.32 -16.53
C GLY A 626 -18.12 -3.87 -17.88
N GLY A 627 -18.06 -2.58 -18.19
CA GLY A 627 -17.73 -2.09 -19.53
C GLY A 627 -16.28 -1.67 -19.77
N ILE A 628 -15.36 -1.86 -18.83
CA ILE A 628 -13.94 -1.54 -19.04
C ILE A 628 -13.32 -2.57 -19.99
N CYS A 629 -12.53 -2.07 -20.94
CA CYS A 629 -11.57 -2.84 -21.71
C CYS A 629 -10.15 -2.48 -21.26
N ALA A 630 -9.30 -3.48 -21.03
CA ALA A 630 -7.92 -3.27 -20.61
C ALA A 630 -7.01 -4.44 -21.02
N THR A 631 -5.70 -4.24 -20.94
CA THR A 631 -4.70 -5.31 -20.99
C THR A 631 -4.61 -6.01 -19.62
N ALA A 632 -4.06 -7.23 -19.59
CA ALA A 632 -3.83 -7.92 -18.31
C ALA A 632 -2.85 -7.12 -17.42
N SER A 633 -1.84 -6.49 -18.03
CA SER A 633 -0.87 -5.64 -17.34
C SER A 633 -1.51 -4.40 -16.72
N ASP A 634 -2.44 -3.74 -17.39
CA ASP A 634 -3.15 -2.57 -16.85
C ASP A 634 -4.01 -2.96 -15.64
N VAL A 635 -4.67 -4.12 -15.71
CA VAL A 635 -5.44 -4.67 -14.58
C VAL A 635 -4.52 -4.98 -13.40
N VAL A 636 -3.36 -5.60 -13.63
CA VAL A 636 -2.36 -5.87 -12.58
C VAL A 636 -1.81 -4.56 -12.00
N ALA A 637 -1.51 -3.56 -12.84
CA ALA A 637 -0.99 -2.27 -12.40
C ALA A 637 -2.00 -1.51 -11.53
N PHE A 638 -3.28 -1.55 -11.88
CA PHE A 638 -4.37 -1.03 -11.05
C PHE A 638 -4.52 -1.82 -9.74
N ALA A 639 -4.63 -3.14 -9.82
CA ALA A 639 -4.82 -4.01 -8.65
C ALA A 639 -3.65 -3.93 -7.65
N ARG A 640 -2.43 -3.68 -8.13
CA ARG A 640 -1.26 -3.40 -7.28
C ARG A 640 -1.49 -2.21 -6.32
N THR A 641 -2.33 -1.24 -6.69
CA THR A 641 -2.63 -0.09 -5.82
C THR A 641 -3.41 -0.45 -4.55
N HIS A 642 -3.92 -1.67 -4.47
CA HIS A 642 -4.60 -2.22 -3.29
C HIS A 642 -3.69 -3.12 -2.44
N LEU A 643 -2.43 -3.32 -2.84
CA LEU A 643 -1.44 -3.99 -1.99
C LEU A 643 -0.96 -3.08 -0.86
N PRO A 644 -0.57 -3.65 0.31
CA PRO A 644 0.07 -2.90 1.38
C PRO A 644 1.28 -2.09 0.89
N GLY A 645 1.47 -0.90 1.45
CA GLY A 645 2.56 0.00 1.07
C GLY A 645 2.41 0.74 -0.27
N CYS A 646 1.26 0.67 -0.95
CA CYS A 646 0.96 1.48 -2.14
C CYS A 646 -0.08 2.57 -1.84
N ASP A 647 0.27 3.83 -2.08
CA ASP A 647 -0.60 5.01 -1.86
C ASP A 647 -0.91 5.79 -3.15
N ALA A 648 -0.69 5.17 -4.32
CA ALA A 648 -0.74 5.84 -5.62
C ALA A 648 -2.13 6.38 -6.00
N ILE A 649 -3.21 5.73 -5.54
CA ILE A 649 -4.60 6.06 -5.92
C ILE A 649 -5.51 6.32 -4.73
N LEU A 650 -5.30 5.58 -3.65
CA LEU A 650 -5.95 5.74 -2.36
C LEU A 650 -4.88 5.70 -1.27
N PRO A 651 -5.06 6.40 -0.14
CA PRO A 651 -4.25 6.15 1.04
C PRO A 651 -4.28 4.66 1.43
N GLU A 652 -3.16 4.12 1.93
CA GLU A 652 -3.05 2.70 2.29
C GLU A 652 -4.18 2.24 3.23
N THR A 653 -4.55 3.06 4.21
CA THR A 653 -5.66 2.76 5.13
C THR A 653 -7.00 2.59 4.42
N ARG A 654 -7.23 3.36 3.35
CA ARG A 654 -8.47 3.29 2.55
C ARG A 654 -8.45 2.10 1.60
N ALA A 655 -7.32 1.83 0.97
CA ALA A 655 -7.13 0.63 0.16
C ALA A 655 -7.33 -0.65 0.99
N ALA A 656 -6.75 -0.70 2.19
CA ALA A 656 -6.94 -1.79 3.15
C ALA A 656 -8.42 -1.95 3.55
N GLN A 657 -9.13 -0.85 3.81
CA GLN A 657 -10.56 -0.89 4.12
C GLN A 657 -11.39 -1.53 2.99
N MET A 658 -11.02 -1.35 1.72
CA MET A 658 -11.73 -1.99 0.61
C MET A 658 -11.61 -3.52 0.64
N LEU A 659 -10.53 -4.05 1.21
CA LEU A 659 -10.23 -5.47 1.33
C LEU A 659 -10.76 -6.07 2.65
N GLU A 660 -11.22 -5.26 3.60
CA GLU A 660 -11.81 -5.74 4.84
C GLU A 660 -13.19 -6.39 4.62
N PRO A 661 -13.47 -7.57 5.21
CA PRO A 661 -14.79 -8.19 5.15
C PRO A 661 -15.90 -7.27 5.66
N GLN A 662 -16.83 -6.87 4.78
CA GLN A 662 -18.01 -6.07 5.12
C GLN A 662 -19.24 -6.96 5.32
N THR A 663 -19.45 -7.89 4.38
CA THR A 663 -20.63 -8.78 4.37
C THR A 663 -20.19 -10.22 4.18
N ARG A 664 -20.71 -11.14 5.00
CA ARG A 664 -20.50 -12.57 4.81
C ARG A 664 -21.42 -13.10 3.71
N ILE A 665 -20.88 -13.95 2.85
CA ILE A 665 -21.70 -14.72 1.91
C ILE A 665 -22.19 -15.95 2.69
N ALA A 666 -23.47 -16.29 2.57
CA ALA A 666 -24.04 -17.44 3.26
C ALA A 666 -23.28 -18.72 2.85
N ASN A 667 -22.85 -19.53 3.82
CA ASN A 667 -22.08 -20.75 3.54
C ASN A 667 -22.89 -21.71 2.65
N GLY A 668 -22.33 -22.09 1.50
CA GLY A 668 -22.91 -23.11 0.61
C GLY A 668 -23.25 -22.64 -0.81
N THR A 669 -22.68 -21.54 -1.29
CA THR A 669 -22.92 -21.00 -2.65
C THR A 669 -22.09 -21.68 -3.74
N GLY A 670 -21.19 -22.60 -3.38
CA GLY A 670 -20.25 -23.23 -4.32
C GLY A 670 -19.15 -22.27 -4.78
N LEU A 671 -19.26 -21.00 -4.39
CA LEU A 671 -18.20 -20.01 -4.51
C LEU A 671 -17.20 -20.22 -3.39
N ASP A 672 -15.93 -20.10 -3.75
CA ASP A 672 -14.78 -20.04 -2.84
C ASP A 672 -14.77 -18.76 -1.96
N GLN A 673 -15.70 -17.84 -2.26
CA GLN A 673 -15.80 -16.54 -1.63
C GLN A 673 -16.48 -16.65 -0.25
N ARG A 674 -15.78 -16.17 0.77
CA ARG A 674 -16.22 -16.12 2.16
C ARG A 674 -17.02 -14.84 2.47
N SER A 675 -16.59 -13.73 1.87
CA SER A 675 -17.16 -12.41 2.15
C SER A 675 -16.94 -11.44 1.00
N ILE A 676 -17.67 -10.33 1.04
CA ILE A 676 -17.50 -9.17 0.17
C ILE A 676 -16.94 -8.02 1.01
N GLY A 677 -15.91 -7.36 0.48
CA GLY A 677 -15.37 -6.09 0.96
C GLY A 677 -16.13 -4.90 0.35
N LEU A 678 -15.44 -3.78 0.09
CA LEU A 678 -16.01 -2.69 -0.71
C LEU A 678 -15.67 -2.91 -2.18
N GLY A 679 -16.53 -3.66 -2.89
CA GLY A 679 -16.34 -4.03 -4.29
C GLY A 679 -15.39 -5.21 -4.55
N TRP A 680 -14.75 -5.77 -3.52
CA TRP A 680 -13.85 -6.92 -3.62
C TRP A 680 -14.48 -8.20 -3.12
N ALA A 681 -14.26 -9.31 -3.81
CA ALA A 681 -14.52 -10.64 -3.25
C ALA A 681 -13.32 -11.11 -2.43
N ILE A 682 -13.61 -11.76 -1.30
CA ILE A 682 -12.60 -12.23 -0.35
C ILE A 682 -12.80 -13.73 -0.15
N SER A 683 -11.74 -14.49 -0.43
CA SER A 683 -11.66 -15.95 -0.31
C SER A 683 -10.54 -16.34 0.64
N GLU A 684 -10.50 -17.59 1.07
CA GLU A 684 -9.45 -18.11 1.96
C GLU A 684 -8.88 -19.41 1.40
N TRP A 685 -7.64 -19.38 0.91
CA TRP A 685 -6.97 -20.51 0.24
C TRP A 685 -5.77 -20.94 1.07
N GLY A 686 -5.74 -22.19 1.53
CA GLY A 686 -4.62 -22.70 2.35
C GLY A 686 -4.36 -21.87 3.62
N GLY A 687 -5.39 -21.25 4.20
CA GLY A 687 -5.28 -20.38 5.39
C GLY A 687 -4.83 -18.94 5.09
N ARG A 688 -4.73 -18.55 3.82
CA ARG A 688 -4.32 -17.20 3.39
C ARG A 688 -5.49 -16.48 2.72
N LEU A 689 -5.60 -15.18 2.95
CA LEU A 689 -6.64 -14.36 2.33
C LEU A 689 -6.29 -14.06 0.88
N VAL A 690 -7.24 -14.34 -0.01
CA VAL A 690 -7.14 -14.06 -1.44
C VAL A 690 -8.25 -13.12 -1.83
N HIS A 691 -7.87 -11.98 -2.36
CA HIS A 691 -8.81 -10.95 -2.79
C HIS A 691 -8.90 -10.99 -4.30
N GLY A 692 -10.07 -10.72 -4.86
CA GLY A 692 -10.20 -10.77 -6.30
C GLY A 692 -11.56 -10.31 -6.79
N HIS A 693 -11.70 -10.41 -8.10
CA HIS A 693 -12.99 -10.33 -8.77
C HIS A 693 -12.88 -11.07 -10.11
N ASP A 694 -13.93 -11.78 -10.49
CA ASP A 694 -14.05 -12.42 -11.80
C ASP A 694 -14.95 -11.60 -12.71
N GLY A 695 -14.67 -11.58 -14.00
CA GLY A 695 -15.47 -10.87 -14.98
C GLY A 695 -15.99 -11.80 -16.06
N GLY A 696 -17.20 -11.49 -16.53
CA GLY A 696 -17.78 -12.12 -17.69
C GLY A 696 -18.53 -11.09 -18.51
N THR A 697 -18.32 -11.13 -19.82
CA THR A 697 -19.16 -10.42 -20.80
C THR A 697 -19.55 -11.40 -21.90
N ILE A 698 -20.02 -10.90 -23.04
CA ILE A 698 -20.52 -11.74 -24.13
C ILE A 698 -19.34 -12.48 -24.79
N GLY A 699 -19.13 -13.73 -24.35
CA GLY A 699 -18.06 -14.60 -24.85
C GLY A 699 -16.65 -14.24 -24.37
N GLN A 700 -16.49 -13.44 -23.31
CA GLN A 700 -15.19 -13.15 -22.70
C GLN A 700 -15.23 -13.38 -21.18
N LYS A 701 -14.11 -13.85 -20.61
CA LYS A 701 -13.95 -14.14 -19.18
C LYS A 701 -12.61 -13.60 -18.66
N SER A 702 -12.62 -13.09 -17.44
CA SER A 702 -11.45 -12.51 -16.78
C SER A 702 -11.38 -12.96 -15.33
N PHE A 703 -10.16 -13.12 -14.84
CA PHE A 703 -9.89 -13.57 -13.47
C PHE A 703 -8.79 -12.68 -12.89
N LEU A 704 -9.04 -12.07 -11.73
CA LEU A 704 -8.08 -11.27 -10.98
C LEU A 704 -7.94 -11.82 -9.57
N ARG A 705 -6.71 -12.09 -9.13
CA ARG A 705 -6.39 -12.44 -7.74
C ARG A 705 -5.25 -11.59 -7.21
N ILE A 706 -5.36 -11.22 -5.95
CA ILE A 706 -4.35 -10.55 -5.13
C ILE A 706 -4.11 -11.43 -3.91
N VAL A 707 -2.85 -11.67 -3.61
CA VAL A 707 -2.37 -12.39 -2.43
C VAL A 707 -1.48 -11.43 -1.63
N PRO A 708 -2.08 -10.58 -0.75
CA PRO A 708 -1.40 -9.41 -0.20
C PRO A 708 -0.14 -9.73 0.60
N ASP A 709 -0.16 -10.82 1.37
CA ASP A 709 0.96 -11.26 2.22
C ASP A 709 2.17 -11.77 1.40
N ALA A 710 1.97 -12.17 0.14
CA ALA A 710 3.04 -12.49 -0.80
C ALA A 710 3.34 -11.37 -1.81
N GLY A 711 2.60 -10.25 -1.78
CA GLY A 711 2.77 -9.19 -2.78
C GLY A 711 2.47 -9.63 -4.22
N VAL A 712 1.71 -10.72 -4.41
CA VAL A 712 1.41 -11.29 -5.73
C VAL A 712 0.08 -10.78 -6.25
N VAL A 713 0.06 -10.36 -7.51
CA VAL A 713 -1.17 -10.01 -8.25
C VAL A 713 -1.15 -10.75 -9.57
N VAL A 714 -2.26 -11.36 -9.95
CA VAL A 714 -2.36 -12.12 -11.20
C VAL A 714 -3.66 -11.78 -11.93
N CYS A 715 -3.58 -11.62 -13.25
CA CYS A 715 -4.73 -11.41 -14.11
C CYS A 715 -4.66 -12.32 -15.34
N LEU A 716 -5.75 -13.05 -15.61
CA LEU A 716 -5.94 -13.86 -16.82
C LEU A 716 -7.18 -13.36 -17.56
N LEU A 717 -7.02 -13.02 -18.83
CA LEU A 717 -8.07 -12.54 -19.74
C LEU A 717 -8.24 -13.55 -20.88
N THR A 718 -9.47 -13.90 -21.21
CA THR A 718 -9.80 -14.91 -22.23
C THR A 718 -11.02 -14.50 -23.05
N ASN A 719 -11.12 -14.98 -24.29
CA ASN A 719 -12.22 -14.62 -25.20
C ASN A 719 -13.04 -15.83 -25.69
N GLY A 720 -13.20 -16.88 -24.87
CA GLY A 720 -14.08 -18.02 -25.14
C GLY A 720 -13.42 -19.36 -24.83
N GLY A 721 -14.10 -20.47 -25.17
CA GLY A 721 -13.63 -21.83 -24.90
C GLY A 721 -13.93 -22.30 -23.47
N ARG A 722 -13.20 -23.33 -23.02
CA ARG A 722 -13.33 -23.91 -21.67
C ARG A 722 -12.46 -23.16 -20.66
N THR A 723 -12.89 -21.95 -20.33
CA THR A 723 -12.07 -20.97 -19.60
C THR A 723 -11.86 -21.29 -18.13
N GLU A 724 -12.81 -21.98 -17.48
CA GLU A 724 -12.71 -22.34 -16.06
C GLU A 724 -11.62 -23.39 -15.84
N GLU A 725 -11.53 -24.37 -16.74
CA GLU A 725 -10.48 -25.39 -16.73
C GLU A 725 -9.10 -24.77 -17.00
N LEU A 726 -9.01 -23.85 -17.98
CA LEU A 726 -7.79 -23.08 -18.21
C LEU A 726 -7.39 -22.29 -16.95
N TYR A 727 -8.31 -21.55 -16.34
CA TYR A 727 -8.07 -20.76 -15.14
C TYR A 727 -7.57 -21.66 -13.98
N ARG A 728 -8.30 -22.72 -13.63
CA ARG A 728 -7.92 -23.59 -12.52
C ARG A 728 -6.60 -24.29 -12.75
N ARG A 729 -6.33 -24.73 -13.98
CA ARG A 729 -5.09 -25.44 -14.31
C ARG A 729 -3.91 -24.48 -14.38
N PHE A 730 -3.99 -23.46 -15.23
CA PHE A 730 -2.89 -22.52 -15.46
C PHE A 730 -2.60 -21.68 -14.22
N LEU A 731 -3.62 -21.01 -13.66
CA LEU A 731 -3.42 -20.13 -12.53
C LEU A 731 -3.15 -20.91 -11.24
N GLY A 732 -3.74 -22.09 -11.08
CA GLY A 732 -3.45 -22.98 -9.96
C GLY A 732 -2.00 -23.48 -9.97
N GLU A 733 -1.47 -23.88 -11.13
CA GLU A 733 -0.06 -24.22 -11.29
C GLU A 733 0.84 -23.01 -11.03
N PHE A 734 0.50 -21.83 -11.59
CA PHE A 734 1.29 -20.61 -11.41
C PHE A 734 1.37 -20.18 -9.95
N LEU A 735 0.24 -20.09 -9.25
CA LEU A 735 0.21 -19.67 -7.85
C LEU A 735 0.87 -20.70 -6.91
N ALA A 736 0.78 -21.98 -7.23
CA ALA A 736 1.50 -23.02 -6.50
C ALA A 736 3.01 -22.86 -6.66
N ASP A 737 3.48 -22.54 -7.88
CA ASP A 737 4.90 -22.30 -8.16
C ASP A 737 5.40 -21.03 -7.47
N VAL A 738 4.72 -19.89 -7.65
CA VAL A 738 5.27 -18.58 -7.23
C VAL A 738 5.02 -18.21 -5.76
N CYS A 739 4.03 -18.82 -5.11
CA CYS A 739 3.72 -18.47 -3.72
C CYS A 739 3.13 -19.61 -2.88
N ASP A 740 3.36 -20.88 -3.25
CA ASP A 740 2.89 -22.07 -2.53
C ASP A 740 1.37 -22.07 -2.27
N LEU A 741 0.59 -21.48 -3.18
CA LEU A 741 -0.85 -21.31 -3.02
C LEU A 741 -1.63 -22.19 -4.01
N SER A 742 -2.51 -23.05 -3.49
CA SER A 742 -3.38 -23.91 -4.30
C SER A 742 -4.81 -23.37 -4.34
N ILE A 743 -5.40 -23.35 -5.54
CA ILE A 743 -6.83 -23.06 -5.70
C ILE A 743 -7.63 -24.21 -5.09
N PRO A 744 -8.62 -23.95 -4.21
CA PRO A 744 -9.49 -24.97 -3.67
C PRO A 744 -10.19 -25.80 -4.76
N PRO A 745 -10.38 -27.11 -4.52
CA PRO A 745 -11.07 -27.97 -5.48
C PRO A 745 -12.49 -27.46 -5.72
N ALA A 746 -13.01 -27.73 -6.92
CA ALA A 746 -14.41 -27.48 -7.21
C ALA A 746 -15.30 -28.27 -6.24
N VAL A 747 -16.47 -27.72 -5.91
CA VAL A 747 -17.43 -28.43 -5.07
C VAL A 747 -17.95 -29.67 -5.80
N GLU A 748 -18.07 -30.78 -5.08
CA GLU A 748 -18.63 -32.03 -5.58
C GLU A 748 -19.65 -32.60 -4.59
N PRO A 749 -20.68 -33.32 -5.06
CA PRO A 749 -21.61 -33.99 -4.18
C PRO A 749 -20.90 -35.11 -3.39
N PRO A 750 -21.33 -35.38 -2.15
CA PRO A 750 -20.79 -36.49 -1.38
C PRO A 750 -21.13 -37.83 -2.06
N ALA A 751 -20.23 -38.81 -1.92
CA ALA A 751 -20.43 -40.15 -2.48
C ALA A 751 -21.73 -40.83 -2.03
N THR A 752 -22.25 -40.44 -0.87
CA THR A 752 -23.59 -40.79 -0.41
C THR A 752 -24.32 -39.49 -0.06
N PRO A 753 -25.36 -39.10 -0.83
CA PRO A 753 -26.16 -37.91 -0.55
C PRO A 753 -26.78 -37.95 0.84
N VAL A 754 -26.91 -36.77 1.47
CA VAL A 754 -27.53 -36.65 2.79
C VAL A 754 -29.04 -36.78 2.66
N THR A 755 -29.68 -37.57 3.53
CA THR A 755 -31.14 -37.62 3.59
C THR A 755 -31.68 -36.32 4.19
N VAL A 756 -32.53 -35.62 3.45
CA VAL A 756 -33.17 -34.36 3.86
C VAL A 756 -34.67 -34.41 3.55
N ASP A 757 -35.48 -33.64 4.28
CA ASP A 757 -36.89 -33.44 3.92
C ASP A 757 -36.98 -32.42 2.78
N GLU A 758 -37.04 -32.91 1.54
CA GLU A 758 -37.05 -32.06 0.34
C GLU A 758 -38.32 -31.20 0.22
N GLN A 759 -39.42 -31.61 0.87
CA GLN A 759 -40.70 -30.91 0.78
C GLN A 759 -40.63 -29.49 1.33
N VAL A 760 -39.72 -29.21 2.26
CA VAL A 760 -39.56 -27.87 2.84
C VAL A 760 -39.07 -26.84 1.80
N HIS A 761 -38.37 -27.32 0.76
CA HIS A 761 -37.76 -26.50 -0.30
C HIS A 761 -38.64 -26.40 -1.55
N VAL A 762 -39.62 -27.27 -1.74
CA VAL A 762 -40.57 -27.25 -2.87
C VAL A 762 -41.29 -25.90 -2.98
N GLY A 763 -41.35 -25.33 -4.19
CA GLY A 763 -42.02 -24.08 -4.48
C GLY A 763 -41.37 -23.31 -5.62
N VAL A 764 -41.82 -22.07 -5.80
CA VAL A 764 -41.29 -21.18 -6.85
C VAL A 764 -40.45 -20.09 -6.22
N TYR A 765 -39.24 -19.92 -6.72
CA TYR A 765 -38.31 -18.86 -6.34
C TYR A 765 -38.08 -17.96 -7.55
N GLU A 766 -38.13 -16.65 -7.34
CA GLU A 766 -38.10 -15.69 -8.45
C GLU A 766 -37.22 -14.47 -8.12
N ARG A 767 -36.55 -13.98 -9.16
CA ARG A 767 -35.80 -12.72 -9.23
C ARG A 767 -35.86 -12.19 -10.66
N TRP A 768 -35.38 -10.97 -10.92
CA TRP A 768 -35.33 -10.46 -12.29
C TRP A 768 -34.51 -11.38 -13.20
N GLY A 769 -35.13 -11.79 -14.31
CA GLY A 769 -34.49 -12.60 -15.35
C GLY A 769 -34.40 -14.09 -15.07
N GLU A 770 -34.85 -14.58 -13.91
CA GLU A 770 -34.79 -16.00 -13.57
C GLU A 770 -35.93 -16.44 -12.64
N ARG A 771 -36.57 -17.55 -13.03
CA ARG A 771 -37.56 -18.26 -12.22
C ARG A 771 -37.11 -19.70 -12.01
N LEU A 772 -37.07 -20.13 -10.75
CA LEU A 772 -36.69 -21.47 -10.33
C LEU A 772 -37.89 -22.18 -9.71
N GLU A 773 -38.37 -23.24 -10.36
CA GLU A 773 -39.45 -24.07 -9.87
C GLU A 773 -38.89 -25.37 -9.31
N LEU A 774 -39.07 -25.60 -8.01
CA LEU A 774 -38.57 -26.77 -7.30
C LEU A 774 -39.69 -27.76 -7.03
N THR A 775 -39.49 -29.01 -7.44
CA THR A 775 -40.46 -30.10 -7.28
C THR A 775 -39.79 -31.33 -6.68
N ALA A 776 -40.44 -31.96 -5.70
CA ALA A 776 -39.96 -33.22 -5.13
C ALA A 776 -40.46 -34.40 -5.97
N THR A 777 -39.56 -35.32 -6.31
CA THR A 777 -39.83 -36.53 -7.09
C THR A 777 -39.38 -37.78 -6.33
N GLU A 778 -39.67 -38.98 -6.84
CA GLU A 778 -39.18 -40.23 -6.23
C GLU A 778 -37.63 -40.32 -6.24
N ASP A 779 -36.98 -39.65 -7.20
CA ASP A 779 -35.53 -39.61 -7.36
C ASP A 779 -34.85 -38.43 -6.63
N GLY A 780 -35.64 -37.61 -5.91
CA GLY A 780 -35.18 -36.43 -5.19
C GLY A 780 -35.71 -35.09 -5.72
N LEU A 781 -35.14 -33.99 -5.24
CA LEU A 781 -35.54 -32.63 -5.60
C LEU A 781 -35.06 -32.26 -7.02
N ARG A 782 -35.95 -31.70 -7.84
CA ARG A 782 -35.65 -31.23 -9.21
C ARG A 782 -35.90 -29.74 -9.34
N ALA A 783 -35.01 -29.08 -10.07
CA ALA A 783 -35.12 -27.68 -10.44
C ALA A 783 -35.50 -27.55 -11.92
N LYS A 784 -36.52 -26.76 -12.20
CA LYS A 784 -36.78 -26.20 -13.52
C LYS A 784 -36.43 -24.71 -13.49
N VAL A 785 -35.36 -24.35 -14.19
CA VAL A 785 -34.89 -22.97 -14.32
C VAL A 785 -35.46 -22.41 -15.62
N THR A 786 -36.17 -21.30 -15.54
CA THR A 786 -36.62 -20.51 -16.70
C THR A 786 -35.89 -19.19 -16.69
N ILE A 787 -35.05 -18.96 -17.70
CA ILE A 787 -34.36 -17.68 -17.87
C ILE A 787 -35.27 -16.77 -18.69
N THR A 788 -35.80 -15.73 -18.06
CA THR A 788 -36.70 -14.75 -18.68
C THR A 788 -35.86 -13.58 -19.21
N THR A 789 -35.14 -13.75 -20.32
CA THR A 789 -34.14 -12.76 -20.75
C THR A 789 -34.74 -11.44 -21.25
N ALA A 790 -34.31 -10.33 -20.63
CA ALA A 790 -34.28 -8.99 -21.23
C ALA A 790 -33.01 -8.70 -22.06
N LEU A 791 -32.14 -9.71 -22.29
CA LEU A 791 -30.89 -9.58 -23.05
C LEU A 791 -31.01 -9.87 -24.56
N SER A 792 -32.15 -10.40 -25.02
CA SER A 792 -32.57 -10.28 -26.42
C SER A 792 -34.08 -10.50 -26.50
N GLU A 793 -34.83 -9.58 -27.09
CA GLU A 793 -36.26 -9.76 -27.39
C GLU A 793 -36.50 -10.84 -28.48
N THR A 794 -35.45 -11.56 -28.91
CA THR A 794 -35.45 -12.45 -30.08
C THR A 794 -35.11 -13.91 -29.78
N LEU A 795 -34.86 -14.30 -28.54
CA LEU A 795 -34.59 -15.69 -28.15
C LEU A 795 -35.74 -16.25 -27.29
N PRO A 796 -36.21 -17.48 -27.54
CA PRO A 796 -37.20 -18.13 -26.67
C PRO A 796 -36.64 -18.33 -25.26
N ASP A 797 -37.51 -18.31 -24.25
CA ASP A 797 -37.14 -18.61 -22.86
C ASP A 797 -36.38 -19.94 -22.81
N GLU A 798 -35.17 -19.91 -22.25
CA GLU A 798 -34.38 -21.11 -22.05
C GLU A 798 -34.86 -21.81 -20.79
N VAL A 799 -35.33 -23.04 -20.96
CA VAL A 799 -35.79 -23.90 -19.87
C VAL A 799 -34.77 -25.01 -19.68
N VAL A 800 -34.20 -25.06 -18.48
CA VAL A 800 -33.23 -26.07 -18.07
C VAL A 800 -33.80 -26.86 -16.90
N GLU A 801 -33.78 -28.19 -17.00
CA GLU A 801 -34.10 -29.07 -15.88
C GLU A 801 -32.83 -29.66 -15.30
N ALA A 802 -32.69 -29.64 -13.98
CA ALA A 802 -31.53 -30.17 -13.28
C ALA A 802 -31.92 -30.87 -11.98
N VAL A 803 -31.16 -31.90 -11.63
CA VAL A 803 -31.32 -32.66 -10.38
C VAL A 803 -30.52 -31.97 -9.27
N LEU A 804 -31.14 -31.82 -8.10
CA LEU A 804 -30.51 -31.25 -6.91
C LEU A 804 -30.04 -32.36 -5.98
N VAL A 805 -28.73 -32.47 -5.80
CA VAL A 805 -28.11 -33.46 -4.92
C VAL A 805 -27.91 -32.85 -3.53
N PRO A 806 -28.55 -33.41 -2.47
CA PRO A 806 -28.41 -32.87 -1.12
C PRO A 806 -27.01 -33.15 -0.53
N VAL A 807 -26.37 -32.08 -0.06
CA VAL A 807 -25.07 -32.11 0.62
C VAL A 807 -25.20 -31.86 2.12
N ARG A 808 -26.12 -30.95 2.50
CA ARG A 808 -26.51 -30.65 3.89
C ARG A 808 -27.99 -30.29 3.91
N GLU A 809 -28.58 -30.15 5.09
CA GLU A 809 -30.03 -29.86 5.29
C GLU A 809 -30.59 -28.75 4.37
N ASN A 810 -29.82 -27.68 4.15
CA ASN A 810 -30.21 -26.53 3.33
C ASN A 810 -29.27 -26.25 2.15
N VAL A 811 -28.40 -27.20 1.78
CA VAL A 811 -27.42 -27.00 0.70
C VAL A 811 -27.48 -28.16 -0.28
N PHE A 812 -27.73 -27.82 -1.53
CA PHE A 812 -27.81 -28.75 -2.65
C PHE A 812 -26.80 -28.37 -3.72
N LEU A 813 -26.32 -29.35 -4.48
CA LEU A 813 -25.53 -29.13 -5.68
C LEU A 813 -26.36 -29.49 -6.91
N THR A 814 -26.22 -28.68 -7.95
CA THR A 814 -26.83 -28.91 -9.26
C THR A 814 -25.79 -28.78 -10.35
N ARG A 815 -26.03 -29.42 -11.49
CA ARG A 815 -25.32 -29.18 -12.74
C ARG A 815 -26.32 -29.26 -13.88
N VAL A 816 -26.17 -28.39 -14.87
CA VAL A 816 -27.08 -28.28 -16.02
C VAL A 816 -26.83 -29.40 -17.03
N ASP A 817 -25.57 -29.78 -17.22
CA ASP A 817 -25.11 -30.86 -18.08
C ASP A 817 -24.11 -31.75 -17.32
N ASP A 818 -23.91 -32.97 -17.78
CA ASP A 818 -22.99 -33.91 -17.11
C ASP A 818 -21.51 -33.48 -17.18
N SER A 819 -21.20 -32.54 -18.08
CA SER A 819 -19.87 -31.96 -18.32
C SER A 819 -19.59 -30.66 -17.56
N GLY A 820 -20.61 -29.97 -17.04
CA GLY A 820 -20.46 -28.67 -16.40
C GLY A 820 -20.05 -28.74 -14.93
N PRO A 821 -19.57 -27.62 -14.36
CA PRO A 821 -19.24 -27.54 -12.95
C PRO A 821 -20.50 -27.64 -12.08
N TRP A 822 -20.34 -28.19 -10.89
CA TRP A 822 -21.40 -28.17 -9.88
C TRP A 822 -21.56 -26.77 -9.30
N THR A 823 -22.81 -26.32 -9.23
CA THR A 823 -23.22 -25.06 -8.61
C THR A 823 -24.02 -25.37 -7.37
N ALA A 824 -23.82 -24.62 -6.29
CA ALA A 824 -24.54 -24.85 -5.06
C ALA A 824 -25.74 -23.90 -4.90
N LEU A 825 -26.82 -24.47 -4.36
CA LEU A 825 -28.02 -23.77 -3.95
C LEU A 825 -28.10 -23.82 -2.43
N THR A 826 -28.13 -22.65 -1.79
CA THR A 826 -28.31 -22.53 -0.34
C THR A 826 -29.67 -21.96 -0.02
N PHE A 827 -30.50 -22.73 0.69
CA PHE A 827 -31.79 -22.29 1.18
C PHE A 827 -31.65 -21.63 2.55
N TYR A 828 -32.37 -20.54 2.77
CA TYR A 828 -32.32 -19.82 4.05
C TYR A 828 -33.61 -19.03 4.28
N THR A 829 -33.80 -18.61 5.53
CA THR A 829 -34.95 -17.81 5.96
C THR A 829 -34.43 -16.54 6.61
N LEU A 830 -34.94 -15.39 6.20
CA LEU A 830 -34.62 -14.11 6.82
C LEU A 830 -35.35 -13.94 8.16
N ALA A 831 -34.96 -12.93 8.92
CA ALA A 831 -35.54 -12.65 10.24
C ALA A 831 -37.05 -12.35 10.21
N ASP A 832 -37.58 -11.90 9.08
CA ASP A 832 -39.01 -11.65 8.86
C ASP A 832 -39.80 -12.92 8.45
N GLY A 833 -39.14 -14.08 8.40
CA GLY A 833 -39.74 -15.36 8.03
C GLY A 833 -39.83 -15.61 6.52
N SER A 834 -39.39 -14.68 5.68
CA SER A 834 -39.36 -14.87 4.23
C SER A 834 -38.25 -15.85 3.83
N ARG A 835 -38.56 -16.75 2.89
CA ARG A 835 -37.67 -17.85 2.45
C ARG A 835 -37.01 -17.51 1.13
N TYR A 836 -35.75 -17.89 1.01
CA TYR A 836 -34.88 -17.61 -0.13
C TYR A 836 -34.07 -18.83 -0.53
N VAL A 837 -33.61 -18.80 -1.78
CA VAL A 837 -32.52 -19.62 -2.27
C VAL A 837 -31.43 -18.69 -2.78
N HIS A 838 -30.17 -19.01 -2.47
CA HIS A 838 -29.02 -18.31 -3.01
C HIS A 838 -28.30 -19.24 -4.00
N VAL A 839 -28.12 -18.76 -5.23
CA VAL A 839 -27.47 -19.47 -6.34
C VAL A 839 -26.62 -18.48 -7.13
N ASP A 840 -25.39 -18.86 -7.50
CA ASP A 840 -24.45 -18.04 -8.29
C ASP A 840 -24.34 -16.56 -7.82
N GLY A 841 -24.08 -16.37 -6.52
CA GLY A 841 -23.91 -15.02 -5.96
C GLY A 841 -25.21 -14.25 -5.71
N ARG A 842 -26.39 -14.82 -5.99
CA ARG A 842 -27.66 -14.08 -6.02
C ARG A 842 -28.76 -14.75 -5.21
N ALA A 843 -29.58 -13.92 -4.57
CA ALA A 843 -30.75 -14.36 -3.85
C ALA A 843 -31.98 -14.38 -4.78
N ALA A 844 -32.82 -15.40 -4.65
CA ALA A 844 -34.15 -15.46 -5.23
C ALA A 844 -35.18 -15.75 -4.13
N ARG A 845 -36.28 -14.98 -4.11
CA ARG A 845 -37.30 -15.07 -3.07
C ARG A 845 -38.30 -16.16 -3.40
N LYS A 846 -38.72 -16.95 -2.40
CA LYS A 846 -39.83 -17.88 -2.54
C LYS A 846 -41.16 -17.12 -2.64
N ILE A 847 -41.90 -17.33 -3.73
CA ILE A 847 -43.17 -16.65 -4.02
C ILE A 847 -44.41 -17.55 -3.89
N SER A 848 -44.25 -18.88 -3.97
CA SER A 848 -45.33 -19.85 -3.75
C SER A 848 -44.82 -21.17 -3.22
#